data_AF-A0A2G6KTF7-F1
#
_entry.id   AF-A0A2G6KTF7-F1
#
_cell.length_a   1.000
_cell.length_b   1.000
_cell.length_c   1.000
_cell.angle_alpha   90.00
_cell.angle_beta   90.00
_cell.angle_gamma   90.00
#
_symmetry.space_group_name_H-M   'P 1'
#
loop_
_entity.id
_entity.type
_entity.pdbx_description
1 polymer ?
#
loop_
_entity_poly.entity_id
_entity_poly.type
_entity_poly.pdbx_seq_one_letter_code
_entity_poly.pdbx_strand_id
1 'polypeptide(L)'
;MESFAPGSTQNSVTASLYLSEAQLIDYCTRYTQVDEFPLDAISQACAEANETMGPSPQYSAVLCWLGIALQYWEQQYPLDNSLTRKLRQIRPLLTLCAVTDADFLVPGEHPLHQLMDTLQNRAVGWQPQLGRAGKALERLVDDLVAQSQQWVEAAADRENRALPDFNELKAKADEVAEACKKDRARIKRMVQRVVDSNQGRIKANQARHVAADFLNELCKGHQLPLSVIKFLHGSWYDSLQLIALKHGSQSEQWKTVSDISHELIDSVSDANMEHKSPEAMRKKVFEAASDLPVKLKKWVVSLQHDSEATADAVGLVELAHLQLMKKQEPERGEADTLHVESTTADPLDSDDIPAHINDMALGDWFELQTDSGRQRVQLALRLEKEQQLLFVNQAGVKTVATTYREFEREYRAGAVEKLANKNSFSLSLAWAAGISDQESYDKAAQALQDAVEAQQETEHIIPEAVQAEEQVETKVEAEQSAAEQAAHQAEAAEEETRRIAEEEARRKAEKKARRKAEKAAAKEAQRLAEEEAAAKAAQRLTEEESAKEAARQVEQAGRAQGKQEPKASDFFLAEFDKENAFLSDFGDQDYVDDEDYALIEDPDSASDAGVSAPSPALSIYLPMGSWLGFHDFRIPMLARLAVHDMERDHYIFVNRDGIKLRELSGEELAELVEQDLVDIIETRSSFRDSLKEGNSRND
;
A
#
# COMPACT_ATOMS: atom_id res chain seq x y z
N MET A 1 -66.26 10.23 50.11
CA MET A 1 -65.89 9.09 49.27
C MET A 1 -64.89 9.56 48.24
N GLU A 2 -63.82 8.79 48.16
CA GLU A 2 -62.95 8.43 47.02
C GLU A 2 -63.29 8.97 45.61
N SER A 3 -62.33 9.13 44.69
CA SER A 3 -60.85 8.96 44.77
C SER A 3 -60.11 9.66 43.59
N PHE A 4 -58.79 9.43 43.49
CA PHE A 4 -57.83 10.02 42.53
C PHE A 4 -58.03 9.61 41.07
N ALA A 5 -57.72 10.53 40.13
CA ALA A 5 -56.61 10.35 39.15
C ALA A 5 -56.45 11.59 38.22
N PRO A 6 -55.27 12.24 38.15
CA PRO A 6 -54.93 13.20 37.10
C PRO A 6 -54.11 12.52 35.98
N GLY A 7 -54.68 12.43 34.77
CA GLY A 7 -54.00 11.88 33.59
C GLY A 7 -53.06 12.89 32.93
N SER A 8 -51.79 12.53 32.80
CA SER A 8 -50.69 13.31 32.22
C SER A 8 -50.96 13.84 30.80
N THR A 9 -50.86 15.15 30.60
CA THR A 9 -50.72 15.80 29.29
C THR A 9 -49.74 16.97 29.34
N GLN A 10 -48.44 16.66 29.30
CA GLN A 10 -47.37 17.61 29.00
C GLN A 10 -46.41 16.99 27.98
N ASN A 11 -46.80 17.02 26.70
CA ASN A 11 -45.83 16.84 25.61
C ASN A 11 -44.97 18.11 25.53
N SER A 12 -43.69 17.99 25.88
CA SER A 12 -42.72 19.07 25.80
C SER A 12 -42.31 19.34 24.35
N VAL A 13 -43.14 20.08 23.60
CA VAL A 13 -42.79 20.57 22.27
C VAL A 13 -41.94 21.83 22.41
N THR A 14 -40.66 21.65 22.75
CA THR A 14 -39.63 22.67 22.53
C THR A 14 -39.38 22.77 21.02
N ALA A 15 -39.85 23.85 20.39
CA ALA A 15 -39.50 24.14 19.01
C ALA A 15 -37.97 24.32 18.90
N SER A 16 -37.33 23.59 17.99
CA SER A 16 -35.91 23.79 17.70
C SER A 16 -35.70 25.20 17.13
N LEU A 17 -34.69 25.92 17.63
CA LEU A 17 -34.24 27.18 17.02
C LEU A 17 -33.27 26.97 15.85
N TYR A 18 -32.85 25.72 15.62
CA TYR A 18 -31.83 25.34 14.63
C TYR A 18 -32.38 24.30 13.65
N LEU A 19 -31.79 24.26 12.45
CA LEU A 19 -32.02 23.19 11.48
C LEU A 19 -31.76 21.82 12.10
N SER A 20 -32.61 20.84 11.79
CA SER A 20 -32.30 19.44 12.03
C SER A 20 -31.19 18.97 11.10
N GLU A 21 -30.41 17.97 11.51
CA GLU A 21 -29.41 17.30 10.69
C GLU A 21 -29.98 16.86 9.32
N ALA A 22 -31.21 16.32 9.31
CA ALA A 22 -31.89 15.90 8.10
C ALA A 22 -32.09 17.03 7.08
N GLN A 23 -32.39 18.25 7.56
CA GLN A 23 -32.49 19.48 6.76
C GLN A 23 -31.11 20.03 6.40
N LEU A 24 -30.13 19.99 7.30
CA LEU A 24 -28.77 20.47 7.02
C LEU A 24 -28.15 19.67 5.87
N ILE A 25 -28.31 18.35 5.85
CA ILE A 25 -27.89 17.50 4.72
C ILE A 25 -28.63 17.89 3.42
N ASP A 26 -29.91 18.22 3.48
CA ASP A 26 -30.74 18.70 2.36
C ASP A 26 -30.37 20.12 1.88
N TYR A 27 -29.52 20.84 2.63
CA TYR A 27 -28.78 22.03 2.18
C TYR A 27 -27.38 21.68 1.66
N CYS A 28 -26.63 20.79 2.32
CA CYS A 28 -25.31 20.33 1.87
C CYS A 28 -25.36 19.70 0.47
N THR A 29 -26.43 18.99 0.12
CA THR A 29 -26.61 18.43 -1.23
C THR A 29 -27.03 19.46 -2.29
N ARG A 30 -27.48 20.65 -1.88
CA ARG A 30 -27.77 21.80 -2.76
C ARG A 30 -26.61 22.78 -2.88
N TYR A 31 -25.52 22.58 -2.13
CA TYR A 31 -24.30 23.37 -2.20
C TYR A 31 -23.71 23.27 -3.61
N THR A 32 -23.99 24.31 -4.41
CA THR A 32 -23.64 24.41 -5.84
C THR A 32 -22.80 25.65 -6.15
N GLN A 33 -22.69 26.60 -5.21
CA GLN A 33 -21.78 27.74 -5.25
C GLN A 33 -20.36 27.32 -4.84
N VAL A 34 -19.71 26.62 -5.77
CA VAL A 34 -18.43 25.92 -5.55
C VAL A 34 -17.24 26.82 -5.17
N ASP A 35 -17.35 28.13 -5.39
CA ASP A 35 -16.31 29.10 -5.04
C ASP A 35 -16.42 29.61 -3.59
N GLU A 36 -17.62 29.56 -2.98
CA GLU A 36 -17.89 29.98 -1.59
C GLU A 36 -17.52 28.88 -0.58
N PHE A 37 -17.32 29.24 0.68
CA PHE A 37 -17.00 28.27 1.75
C PHE A 37 -18.27 27.66 2.37
N PRO A 38 -18.18 26.47 3.01
CA PRO A 38 -19.36 25.68 3.38
C PRO A 38 -20.37 26.41 4.26
N LEU A 39 -19.91 27.15 5.28
CA LEU A 39 -20.79 27.88 6.19
C LEU A 39 -21.50 29.06 5.50
N ASP A 40 -20.78 29.80 4.65
CA ASP A 40 -21.32 30.98 3.97
C ASP A 40 -22.43 30.58 2.98
N ALA A 41 -22.16 29.60 2.13
CA ALA A 41 -23.10 29.12 1.12
C ALA A 41 -24.35 28.46 1.74
N ILE A 42 -24.20 27.71 2.84
CA ILE A 42 -25.35 27.15 3.57
C ILE A 42 -26.16 28.28 4.22
N SER A 43 -25.50 29.29 4.81
CA SER A 43 -26.18 30.45 5.40
C SER A 43 -26.93 31.28 4.34
N GLN A 44 -26.35 31.47 3.16
CA GLN A 44 -27.01 32.10 2.02
C GLN A 44 -28.20 31.27 1.53
N ALA A 45 -28.06 29.95 1.37
CA ALA A 45 -29.16 29.08 0.94
C ALA A 45 -30.35 29.11 1.92
N CYS A 46 -30.10 29.17 3.23
CA CYS A 46 -31.15 29.35 4.24
C CYS A 46 -31.85 30.72 4.11
N ALA A 47 -31.07 31.78 3.88
CA ALA A 47 -31.61 33.13 3.68
C ALA A 47 -32.45 33.25 2.39
N GLU A 48 -32.00 32.65 1.29
CA GLU A 48 -32.75 32.57 0.03
C GLU A 48 -34.05 31.76 0.17
N ALA A 49 -34.04 30.69 0.98
CA ALA A 49 -35.23 29.92 1.35
C ALA A 49 -36.20 30.67 2.29
N ASN A 50 -35.83 31.85 2.80
CA ASN A 50 -36.51 32.60 3.86
C ASN A 50 -36.63 31.82 5.19
N GLU A 51 -35.73 30.86 5.46
CA GLU A 51 -35.70 30.15 6.74
C GLU A 51 -34.95 30.99 7.79
N THR A 52 -35.63 31.33 8.89
CA THR A 52 -35.06 32.10 10.01
C THR A 52 -34.22 31.25 10.97
N MET A 53 -33.91 30.01 10.60
CA MET A 53 -33.20 29.01 11.40
C MET A 53 -31.91 28.62 10.70
N GLY A 54 -30.77 28.88 11.34
CA GLY A 54 -29.46 28.46 10.84
C GLY A 54 -29.08 27.03 11.28
N PRO A 55 -27.91 26.54 10.84
CA PRO A 55 -27.28 25.38 11.45
C PRO A 55 -27.08 25.56 12.97
N SER A 56 -26.97 24.46 13.71
CA SER A 56 -26.65 24.52 15.15
C SER A 56 -25.26 25.13 15.38
N PRO A 57 -24.94 25.64 16.59
CA PRO A 57 -23.60 26.15 16.88
C PRO A 57 -22.48 25.12 16.66
N GLN A 58 -22.77 23.84 16.88
CA GLN A 58 -21.86 22.72 16.61
C GLN A 58 -21.59 22.55 15.11
N TYR A 59 -22.63 22.44 14.28
CA TYR A 59 -22.46 22.32 12.83
C TYR A 59 -21.83 23.60 12.24
N SER A 60 -22.16 24.76 12.80
CA SER A 60 -21.56 26.04 12.41
C SER A 60 -20.05 26.06 12.67
N ALA A 61 -19.59 25.52 13.80
CA ALA A 61 -18.17 25.39 14.11
C ALA A 61 -17.45 24.43 13.13
N VAL A 62 -18.03 23.27 12.84
CA VAL A 62 -17.46 22.28 11.89
C VAL A 62 -17.39 22.85 10.46
N LEU A 63 -18.45 23.51 9.99
CA LEU A 63 -18.49 24.16 8.67
C LEU A 63 -17.52 25.34 8.57
N CYS A 64 -17.30 26.08 9.66
CA CYS A 64 -16.30 27.14 9.75
C CYS A 64 -14.88 26.56 9.70
N TRP A 65 -14.58 25.55 10.50
CA TRP A 65 -13.31 24.83 10.52
C TRP A 65 -12.93 24.27 9.14
N LEU A 66 -13.86 23.57 8.48
CA LEU A 66 -13.65 23.08 7.12
C LEU A 66 -13.44 24.23 6.10
N GLY A 67 -14.16 25.35 6.27
CA GLY A 67 -13.95 26.56 5.46
C GLY A 67 -12.54 27.14 5.61
N ILE A 68 -12.07 27.30 6.85
CA ILE A 68 -10.71 27.76 7.18
C ILE A 68 -9.66 26.79 6.63
N ALA A 69 -9.86 25.48 6.79
CA ALA A 69 -8.96 24.46 6.24
C ALA A 69 -8.90 24.51 4.71
N LEU A 70 -10.05 24.62 4.01
CA LEU A 70 -10.10 24.77 2.56
C LEU A 70 -9.41 26.06 2.08
N GLN A 71 -9.58 27.16 2.82
CA GLN A 71 -8.93 28.44 2.52
C GLN A 71 -7.40 28.35 2.68
N TYR A 72 -6.92 27.77 3.78
CA TYR A 72 -5.50 27.56 4.03
C TYR A 72 -4.88 26.60 3.00
N TRP A 73 -5.58 25.52 2.67
CA TRP A 73 -5.14 24.54 1.67
C TRP A 73 -4.92 25.16 0.29
N GLU A 74 -5.88 25.92 -0.22
CA GLU A 74 -5.76 26.58 -1.53
C GLU A 74 -4.69 27.70 -1.54
N GLN A 75 -4.34 28.28 -0.39
CA GLN A 75 -3.30 29.31 -0.26
C GLN A 75 -1.89 28.74 -0.13
N GLN A 76 -1.68 27.74 0.73
CA GLN A 76 -0.35 27.17 1.02
C GLN A 76 0.06 26.06 0.05
N TYR A 77 -0.90 25.42 -0.62
CA TYR A 77 -0.66 24.34 -1.57
C TYR A 77 -1.24 24.68 -2.96
N PRO A 78 -0.87 25.82 -3.56
CA PRO A 78 -1.50 26.31 -4.78
C PRO A 78 -1.30 25.34 -5.95
N LEU A 79 -2.38 24.95 -6.62
CA LEU A 79 -2.38 24.25 -7.91
C LEU A 79 -2.59 25.21 -9.09
N ASP A 80 -2.39 24.70 -10.32
CA ASP A 80 -2.87 25.39 -11.51
C ASP A 80 -4.40 25.63 -11.42
N ASN A 81 -4.81 26.86 -11.70
CA ASN A 81 -6.20 27.33 -11.65
C ASN A 81 -7.21 26.46 -12.43
N SER A 82 -6.75 25.65 -13.38
CA SER A 82 -7.57 24.70 -14.16
C SER A 82 -7.90 23.44 -13.36
N LEU A 83 -6.96 22.94 -12.53
CA LEU A 83 -7.23 21.86 -11.59
C LEU A 83 -7.95 22.35 -10.35
N THR A 84 -7.60 23.51 -9.78
CA THR A 84 -8.27 24.04 -8.58
C THR A 84 -9.78 24.16 -8.80
N ARG A 85 -10.22 24.70 -9.96
CA ARG A 85 -11.65 24.78 -10.33
C ARG A 85 -12.33 23.44 -10.64
N LYS A 86 -11.58 22.36 -10.86
CA LYS A 86 -12.13 21.00 -10.89
C LYS A 86 -12.25 20.45 -9.46
N LEU A 87 -11.18 20.51 -8.66
CA LEU A 87 -11.16 19.99 -7.28
C LEU A 87 -12.15 20.68 -6.34
N ARG A 88 -12.41 21.99 -6.52
CA ARG A 88 -13.48 22.68 -5.80
C ARG A 88 -14.82 21.94 -5.88
N GLN A 89 -15.12 21.25 -6.99
CA GLN A 89 -16.40 20.52 -7.17
C GLN A 89 -16.57 19.31 -6.24
N ILE A 90 -15.54 18.96 -5.45
CA ILE A 90 -15.58 17.94 -4.40
C ILE A 90 -15.96 18.56 -3.02
N ARG A 91 -15.95 19.89 -2.87
CA ARG A 91 -16.42 20.61 -1.67
C ARG A 91 -17.82 20.22 -1.17
N PRO A 92 -18.83 19.90 -2.01
CA PRO A 92 -20.13 19.43 -1.51
C PRO A 92 -20.00 18.11 -0.73
N LEU A 93 -19.21 17.17 -1.24
CA LEU A 93 -18.94 15.88 -0.59
C LEU A 93 -18.14 16.06 0.71
N LEU A 94 -17.09 16.90 0.70
CA LEU A 94 -16.32 17.23 1.92
C LEU A 94 -17.22 17.85 3.00
N THR A 95 -18.10 18.78 2.61
CA THR A 95 -19.08 19.43 3.49
C THR A 95 -20.07 18.42 4.08
N LEU A 96 -20.51 17.47 3.26
CA LEU A 96 -21.46 16.43 3.65
C LEU A 96 -20.82 15.45 4.65
N CYS A 97 -19.65 14.88 4.33
CA CYS A 97 -18.92 13.99 5.23
C CYS A 97 -18.56 14.67 6.56
N ALA A 98 -18.17 15.94 6.55
CA ALA A 98 -17.87 16.69 7.79
C ALA A 98 -19.09 16.85 8.71
N VAL A 99 -20.31 16.89 8.16
CA VAL A 99 -21.55 16.98 8.93
C VAL A 99 -22.03 15.62 9.44
N THR A 100 -21.81 14.54 8.69
CA THR A 100 -22.39 13.21 8.97
C THR A 100 -21.46 12.24 9.67
N ASP A 101 -20.15 12.34 9.46
CA ASP A 101 -19.16 11.38 9.96
C ASP A 101 -18.60 11.80 11.33
N ALA A 102 -18.07 10.85 12.10
CA ALA A 102 -17.20 11.11 13.25
C ALA A 102 -15.74 11.26 12.78
N ASP A 103 -15.29 10.36 11.93
CA ASP A 103 -13.87 10.13 11.64
C ASP A 103 -13.31 11.21 10.69
N PHE A 104 -14.20 11.92 9.97
CA PHE A 104 -13.85 13.13 9.23
C PHE A 104 -13.32 14.25 10.15
N LEU A 105 -13.68 14.26 11.44
CA LEU A 105 -13.17 15.26 12.38
C LEU A 105 -11.73 14.96 12.84
N VAL A 106 -11.16 13.80 12.49
CA VAL A 106 -9.75 13.45 12.72
C VAL A 106 -8.94 13.68 11.43
N PRO A 107 -8.00 14.65 11.42
CA PRO A 107 -7.18 14.93 10.24
C PRO A 107 -6.37 13.71 9.79
N GLY A 108 -6.45 13.38 8.50
CA GLY A 108 -5.70 12.26 7.89
C GLY A 108 -6.32 10.88 8.03
N GLU A 109 -7.19 10.64 9.02
CA GLU A 109 -7.80 9.33 9.25
C GLU A 109 -8.82 8.95 8.16
N HIS A 110 -9.90 9.72 8.02
CA HIS A 110 -10.97 9.44 7.07
C HIS A 110 -10.48 9.34 5.60
N PRO A 111 -10.94 8.34 4.79
CA PRO A 111 -10.34 8.02 3.49
C PRO A 111 -10.35 9.15 2.47
N LEU A 112 -11.31 10.08 2.55
CA LEU A 112 -11.37 11.24 1.66
C LEU A 112 -10.22 12.23 1.91
N HIS A 113 -9.65 12.28 3.12
CA HIS A 113 -8.44 13.05 3.42
C HIS A 113 -7.23 12.46 2.68
N GLN A 114 -7.03 11.15 2.83
CA GLN A 114 -5.96 10.38 2.20
C GLN A 114 -6.03 10.44 0.66
N LEU A 115 -7.26 10.45 0.12
CA LEU A 115 -7.55 10.64 -1.30
C LEU A 115 -7.13 12.05 -1.77
N MET A 116 -7.55 13.11 -1.06
CA MET A 116 -7.21 14.49 -1.41
C MET A 116 -5.70 14.74 -1.33
N ASP A 117 -5.01 14.21 -0.33
CA ASP A 117 -3.56 14.30 -0.21
C ASP A 117 -2.82 13.50 -1.28
N THR A 118 -3.25 12.27 -1.55
CA THR A 118 -2.72 11.46 -2.64
C THR A 118 -2.80 12.21 -3.98
N LEU A 119 -3.90 12.94 -4.19
CA LEU A 119 -4.18 13.73 -5.38
C LEU A 119 -3.33 15.00 -5.44
N GLN A 120 -3.27 15.81 -4.37
CA GLN A 120 -2.41 17.01 -4.30
C GLN A 120 -0.93 16.64 -4.53
N ASN A 121 -0.45 15.60 -3.85
CA ASN A 121 0.93 15.12 -3.94
C ASN A 121 1.23 14.53 -5.34
N ARG A 122 0.21 14.24 -6.16
CA ARG A 122 0.34 13.93 -7.59
C ARG A 122 0.16 15.17 -8.48
N ALA A 123 -0.62 16.17 -8.06
CA ALA A 123 -1.04 17.32 -8.84
C ALA A 123 -0.12 18.54 -8.78
N VAL A 124 0.69 18.73 -7.73
CA VAL A 124 1.55 19.92 -7.52
C VAL A 124 2.29 20.41 -8.78
N GLY A 125 2.87 19.48 -9.55
CA GLY A 125 3.61 19.78 -10.78
C GLY A 125 2.79 19.93 -12.07
N TRP A 126 1.45 19.92 -12.00
CA TRP A 126 0.60 19.87 -13.19
C TRP A 126 0.52 21.25 -13.85
N GLN A 127 0.55 21.25 -15.18
CA GLN A 127 0.37 22.43 -16.01
C GLN A 127 -0.25 22.00 -17.37
N PRO A 128 -1.10 22.82 -18.02
CA PRO A 128 -1.88 22.41 -19.20
C PRO A 128 -1.06 21.82 -20.37
N GLN A 129 0.19 22.25 -20.51
CA GLN A 129 1.07 21.90 -21.63
C GLN A 129 1.76 20.53 -21.49
N LEU A 130 1.48 19.74 -20.44
CA LEU A 130 2.03 18.39 -20.20
C LEU A 130 1.53 17.31 -21.18
N GLY A 131 0.65 17.65 -22.13
CA GLY A 131 0.18 16.74 -23.18
C GLY A 131 -0.42 15.45 -22.63
N ARG A 132 0.08 14.28 -23.08
CA ARG A 132 -0.45 12.97 -22.66
C ARG A 132 -0.25 12.66 -21.17
N ALA A 133 0.69 13.30 -20.48
CA ALA A 133 0.87 13.09 -19.03
C ALA A 133 -0.13 13.93 -18.22
N GLY A 134 -0.34 15.20 -18.62
CA GLY A 134 -1.35 16.06 -17.99
C GLY A 134 -2.77 15.50 -18.13
N LYS A 135 -3.12 15.04 -19.34
CA LYS A 135 -4.42 14.41 -19.67
C LYS A 135 -4.68 13.03 -19.04
N ALA A 136 -3.71 12.47 -18.31
CA ALA A 136 -3.94 11.28 -17.50
C ALA A 136 -4.46 11.67 -16.11
N LEU A 137 -3.82 12.66 -15.47
CA LEU A 137 -4.28 13.20 -14.19
C LEU A 137 -5.60 13.97 -14.32
N GLU A 138 -5.75 14.76 -15.39
CA GLU A 138 -6.97 15.54 -15.64
C GLU A 138 -8.21 14.64 -15.69
N ARG A 139 -8.11 13.48 -16.34
CA ARG A 139 -9.20 12.48 -16.34
C ARG A 139 -9.46 11.90 -14.96
N LEU A 140 -8.42 11.49 -14.23
CA LEU A 140 -8.59 10.97 -12.86
C LEU A 140 -9.32 11.99 -11.97
N VAL A 141 -9.02 13.29 -12.12
CA VAL A 141 -9.74 14.37 -11.45
C VAL A 141 -11.20 14.47 -11.93
N ASP A 142 -11.45 14.41 -13.23
CA ASP A 142 -12.82 14.48 -13.79
C ASP A 142 -13.68 13.26 -13.41
N ASP A 143 -13.10 12.06 -13.42
CA ASP A 143 -13.72 10.79 -13.02
C ASP A 143 -14.05 10.80 -11.51
N LEU A 144 -13.18 11.39 -10.69
CA LEU A 144 -13.41 11.61 -9.25
C LEU A 144 -14.50 12.65 -8.99
N VAL A 145 -14.48 13.78 -9.70
CA VAL A 145 -15.51 14.82 -9.60
C VAL A 145 -16.88 14.25 -9.95
N ALA A 146 -16.98 13.50 -11.05
CA ALA A 146 -18.22 12.83 -11.46
C ALA A 146 -18.71 11.80 -10.42
N GLN A 147 -17.80 11.06 -9.77
CA GLN A 147 -18.17 10.16 -8.67
C GLN A 147 -18.67 10.94 -7.44
N SER A 148 -18.01 12.03 -7.07
CA SER A 148 -18.43 12.86 -5.94
C SER A 148 -19.80 13.51 -6.16
N GLN A 149 -20.12 13.90 -7.40
CA GLN A 149 -21.43 14.40 -7.79
C GLN A 149 -22.51 13.32 -7.69
N GLN A 150 -22.24 12.09 -8.17
CA GLN A 150 -23.19 10.97 -8.04
C GLN A 150 -23.49 10.60 -6.57
N TRP A 151 -22.49 10.61 -5.70
CA TRP A 151 -22.70 10.37 -4.25
C TRP A 151 -23.52 11.49 -3.59
N VAL A 152 -23.31 12.75 -3.98
CA VAL A 152 -24.08 13.90 -3.47
C VAL A 152 -25.52 13.90 -4.00
N GLU A 153 -25.73 13.50 -5.26
CA GLU A 153 -27.06 13.29 -5.85
C GLU A 153 -27.81 12.13 -5.15
N ALA A 154 -27.14 11.03 -4.82
CA ALA A 154 -27.73 9.90 -4.08
C ALA A 154 -28.10 10.28 -2.63
N ALA A 155 -27.31 11.11 -1.97
CA ALA A 155 -27.62 11.64 -0.65
C ALA A 155 -28.74 12.70 -0.65
N ALA A 156 -29.06 13.28 -1.82
CA ALA A 156 -30.18 14.21 -2.00
C ALA A 156 -31.54 13.51 -2.07
N ASP A 157 -31.57 12.19 -2.34
CA ASP A 157 -32.79 11.39 -2.26
C ASP A 157 -33.33 11.40 -0.81
N ARG A 158 -34.64 11.63 -0.67
CA ARG A 158 -35.34 11.74 0.61
C ARG A 158 -36.02 10.43 1.04
N GLU A 159 -36.16 9.47 0.13
CA GLU A 159 -36.71 8.14 0.38
C GLU A 159 -35.58 7.10 0.52
N ASN A 160 -34.49 7.26 -0.24
CA ASN A 160 -33.32 6.39 -0.21
C ASN A 160 -32.00 7.19 -0.10
N ARG A 161 -31.83 7.94 1.01
CA ARG A 161 -30.62 8.73 1.30
C ARG A 161 -29.39 7.84 1.44
N ALA A 162 -28.68 7.62 0.34
CA ALA A 162 -27.48 6.80 0.28
C ALA A 162 -26.23 7.69 0.27
N LEU A 163 -25.56 7.78 1.42
CA LEU A 163 -24.19 8.29 1.53
C LEU A 163 -23.21 7.16 1.13
N PRO A 164 -22.03 7.49 0.56
CA PRO A 164 -20.98 6.51 0.37
C PRO A 164 -20.48 6.03 1.74
N ASP A 165 -20.34 4.72 1.92
CA ASP A 165 -19.76 4.17 3.15
C ASP A 165 -18.23 4.31 3.15
N PHE A 166 -17.62 4.03 4.30
CA PHE A 166 -16.17 4.04 4.48
C PHE A 166 -15.45 3.14 3.46
N ASN A 167 -16.05 2.01 3.07
CA ASN A 167 -15.46 1.06 2.13
C ASN A 167 -15.50 1.56 0.68
N GLU A 168 -16.58 2.22 0.24
CA GLU A 168 -16.66 2.89 -1.07
C GLU A 168 -15.64 4.02 -1.17
N LEU A 169 -15.57 4.88 -0.15
CA LEU A 169 -14.60 5.97 -0.09
C LEU A 169 -13.16 5.45 -0.09
N LYS A 170 -12.87 4.41 0.71
CA LYS A 170 -11.56 3.76 0.76
C LYS A 170 -11.22 3.07 -0.55
N ALA A 171 -12.14 2.35 -1.18
CA ALA A 171 -11.91 1.70 -2.48
C ALA A 171 -11.56 2.73 -3.56
N LYS A 172 -12.21 3.89 -3.56
CA LYS A 172 -11.88 5.00 -4.48
C LYS A 172 -10.54 5.65 -4.15
N ALA A 173 -10.20 5.78 -2.86
CA ALA A 173 -8.88 6.27 -2.43
C ALA A 173 -7.75 5.31 -2.87
N ASP A 174 -7.93 4.00 -2.67
CA ASP A 174 -6.99 2.95 -3.08
C ASP A 174 -6.80 2.92 -4.61
N GLU A 175 -7.89 3.06 -5.40
CA GLU A 175 -7.84 3.16 -6.87
C GLU A 175 -6.96 4.35 -7.32
N VAL A 176 -7.23 5.53 -6.76
CA VAL A 176 -6.49 6.77 -7.03
C VAL A 176 -5.03 6.66 -6.58
N ALA A 177 -4.76 6.05 -5.42
CA ALA A 177 -3.42 5.82 -4.90
C ALA A 177 -2.60 4.89 -5.80
N GLU A 178 -3.18 3.77 -6.25
CA GLU A 178 -2.54 2.83 -7.17
C GLU A 178 -2.30 3.45 -8.55
N ALA A 179 -3.23 4.25 -9.08
CA ALA A 179 -3.02 5.01 -10.31
C ALA A 179 -1.84 6.00 -10.16
N CYS A 180 -1.83 6.78 -9.08
CA CYS A 180 -0.75 7.73 -8.77
C CYS A 180 0.61 7.04 -8.57
N LYS A 181 0.64 5.89 -7.91
CA LYS A 181 1.84 5.06 -7.66
C LYS A 181 2.45 4.53 -8.96
N LYS A 182 1.62 3.99 -9.87
CA LYS A 182 2.03 3.54 -11.21
C LYS A 182 2.64 4.67 -12.03
N ASP A 183 2.04 5.86 -11.96
CA ASP A 183 2.54 7.03 -12.69
C ASP A 183 3.83 7.61 -12.05
N ARG A 184 3.92 7.71 -10.71
CA ARG A 184 5.17 8.06 -9.99
C ARG A 184 6.32 7.12 -10.37
N ALA A 185 6.07 5.80 -10.43
CA ALA A 185 7.06 4.80 -10.85
C ALA A 185 7.45 4.90 -12.35
N ARG A 186 6.58 5.46 -13.20
CA ARG A 186 6.89 5.79 -14.60
C ARG A 186 7.69 7.09 -14.72
N ILE A 187 7.33 8.12 -13.97
CA ILE A 187 8.00 9.42 -13.94
C ILE A 187 9.43 9.26 -13.40
N LYS A 188 9.64 8.54 -12.29
CA LYS A 188 10.98 8.26 -11.72
C LYS A 188 11.94 7.65 -12.74
N ARG A 189 11.47 6.74 -13.61
CA ARG A 189 12.27 6.16 -14.71
C ARG A 189 12.56 7.14 -15.86
N MET A 190 11.68 8.11 -16.10
CA MET A 190 11.96 9.19 -17.07
C MET A 190 12.98 10.17 -16.51
N VAL A 191 12.83 10.57 -15.24
CA VAL A 191 13.76 11.44 -14.52
C VAL A 191 15.16 10.81 -14.50
N GLN A 192 15.28 9.52 -14.13
CA GLN A 192 16.57 8.82 -14.13
C GLN A 192 17.25 8.88 -15.51
N ARG A 193 16.52 8.60 -16.61
CA ARG A 193 17.05 8.71 -17.97
C ARG A 193 17.56 10.12 -18.30
N VAL A 194 16.87 11.16 -17.83
CA VAL A 194 17.29 12.56 -17.98
C VAL A 194 18.55 12.84 -17.15
N VAL A 195 18.64 12.33 -15.92
CA VAL A 195 19.83 12.41 -15.06
C VAL A 195 21.03 11.72 -15.73
N ASP A 196 20.90 10.45 -16.11
CA ASP A 196 21.94 9.65 -16.78
C ASP A 196 22.45 10.34 -18.05
N SER A 197 21.54 10.89 -18.86
CA SER A 197 21.86 11.60 -20.10
C SER A 197 22.62 12.91 -19.84
N ASN A 198 22.24 13.69 -18.83
CA ASN A 198 22.97 14.93 -18.50
C ASN A 198 24.33 14.63 -17.85
N GLN A 199 24.44 13.62 -16.98
CA GLN A 199 25.71 13.16 -16.44
C GLN A 199 26.65 12.63 -17.53
N GLY A 200 26.13 11.88 -18.52
CA GLY A 200 26.88 11.44 -19.68
C GLY A 200 27.41 12.61 -20.53
N ARG A 201 26.57 13.63 -20.76
CA ARG A 201 26.96 14.87 -21.45
C ARG A 201 28.08 15.62 -20.70
N ILE A 202 27.99 15.69 -19.37
CA ILE A 202 28.99 16.36 -18.52
C ILE A 202 30.32 15.61 -18.56
N LYS A 203 30.32 14.28 -18.40
CA LYS A 203 31.54 13.46 -18.54
C LYS A 203 32.19 13.59 -19.91
N ALA A 204 31.39 13.70 -20.98
CA ALA A 204 31.90 13.95 -22.33
C ALA A 204 32.53 15.34 -22.49
N ASN A 205 31.95 16.39 -21.90
CA ASN A 205 32.56 17.73 -21.90
C ASN A 205 33.82 17.80 -21.01
N GLN A 206 33.81 17.19 -19.83
CA GLN A 206 35.02 17.05 -18.99
C GLN A 206 36.15 16.35 -19.74
N ALA A 207 35.86 15.27 -20.48
CA ALA A 207 36.83 14.56 -21.30
C ALA A 207 37.40 15.41 -22.46
N ARG A 208 36.60 16.34 -23.02
CA ARG A 208 37.05 17.32 -24.02
C ARG A 208 38.00 18.34 -23.43
N HIS A 209 37.65 18.96 -22.30
CA HIS A 209 38.54 19.90 -21.60
C HIS A 209 39.88 19.23 -21.28
N VAL A 210 39.86 18.08 -20.60
CA VAL A 210 41.07 17.29 -20.28
C VAL A 210 41.95 17.01 -21.50
N ALA A 211 41.35 16.63 -22.64
CA ALA A 211 42.09 16.35 -23.87
C ALA A 211 42.63 17.62 -24.56
N ALA A 212 41.88 18.73 -24.50
CA ALA A 212 42.30 20.01 -25.06
C ALA A 212 43.40 20.65 -24.21
N ASP A 213 43.23 20.74 -22.88
CA ASP A 213 44.21 21.29 -21.95
C ASP A 213 45.55 20.53 -22.03
N PHE A 214 45.49 19.19 -22.12
CA PHE A 214 46.68 18.36 -22.34
C PHE A 214 47.39 18.70 -23.65
N LEU A 215 46.69 18.77 -24.78
CA LEU A 215 47.30 19.10 -26.07
C LEU A 215 47.79 20.55 -26.13
N ASN A 216 47.07 21.49 -25.52
CA ASN A 216 47.43 22.91 -25.45
C ASN A 216 48.75 23.11 -24.71
N GLU A 217 48.90 22.54 -23.50
CA GLU A 217 50.17 22.62 -22.76
C GLU A 217 51.29 21.80 -23.43
N LEU A 218 50.96 20.67 -24.08
CA LEU A 218 51.94 19.83 -24.80
C LEU A 218 52.53 20.51 -26.04
N CYS A 219 51.77 21.33 -26.77
CA CYS A 219 52.25 22.04 -27.97
C CYS A 219 52.85 23.42 -27.66
N LYS A 220 52.72 23.89 -26.41
CA LYS A 220 53.05 25.24 -25.96
C LYS A 220 54.52 25.58 -26.14
N GLY A 221 54.81 26.59 -26.97
CA GLY A 221 56.19 27.03 -27.24
C GLY A 221 57.00 26.08 -28.13
N HIS A 222 56.34 25.16 -28.84
CA HIS A 222 56.97 24.29 -29.85
C HIS A 222 56.50 24.65 -31.26
N GLN A 223 57.44 24.87 -32.18
CA GLN A 223 57.14 24.96 -33.60
C GLN A 223 57.11 23.55 -34.20
N LEU A 224 55.90 23.10 -34.55
CA LEU A 224 55.61 21.72 -34.95
C LEU A 224 55.34 21.64 -36.47
N PRO A 225 55.63 20.52 -37.14
CA PRO A 225 55.27 20.34 -38.55
C PRO A 225 53.75 20.42 -38.73
N LEU A 226 53.26 21.13 -39.76
CA LEU A 226 51.81 21.32 -39.99
C LEU A 226 51.03 20.01 -40.11
N SER A 227 51.66 18.93 -40.63
CA SER A 227 51.04 17.60 -40.71
C SER A 227 50.83 16.97 -39.31
N VAL A 228 51.76 17.21 -38.38
CA VAL A 228 51.66 16.72 -36.99
C VAL A 228 50.61 17.52 -36.23
N ILE A 229 50.53 18.85 -36.39
CA ILE A 229 49.46 19.67 -35.80
C ILE A 229 48.08 19.17 -36.29
N LYS A 230 47.94 18.90 -37.59
CA LYS A 230 46.70 18.35 -38.17
C LYS A 230 46.33 16.97 -37.59
N PHE A 231 47.31 16.11 -37.34
CA PHE A 231 47.08 14.81 -36.67
C PHE A 231 46.66 14.99 -35.20
N LEU A 232 47.35 15.86 -34.47
CA LEU A 232 47.11 16.14 -33.05
C LEU A 232 45.70 16.70 -32.81
N HIS A 233 45.29 17.74 -33.54
CA HIS A 233 44.00 18.39 -33.37
C HIS A 233 42.81 17.61 -33.97
N GLY A 234 43.09 16.63 -34.85
CA GLY A 234 42.08 15.75 -35.44
C GLY A 234 41.98 14.41 -34.70
N SER A 235 42.36 13.35 -35.39
CA SER A 235 42.19 11.95 -34.94
C SER A 235 42.80 11.64 -33.58
N TRP A 236 43.88 12.32 -33.18
CA TRP A 236 44.50 12.11 -31.87
C TRP A 236 43.70 12.77 -30.74
N TYR A 237 43.24 14.02 -30.91
CA TYR A 237 42.33 14.69 -29.98
C TYR A 237 41.03 13.90 -29.77
N ASP A 238 40.41 13.37 -30.83
CA ASP A 238 39.23 12.50 -30.72
C ASP A 238 39.53 11.18 -29.98
N SER A 239 40.74 10.63 -30.15
CA SER A 239 41.18 9.43 -29.44
C SER A 239 41.43 9.71 -27.96
N LEU A 240 42.07 10.84 -27.62
CA LEU A 240 42.25 11.33 -26.26
C LEU A 240 40.90 11.55 -25.56
N GLN A 241 39.95 12.23 -26.21
CA GLN A 241 38.58 12.39 -25.69
C GLN A 241 37.95 11.02 -25.33
N LEU A 242 38.02 10.04 -26.23
CA LEU A 242 37.45 8.71 -25.99
C LEU A 242 38.15 7.93 -24.88
N ILE A 243 39.46 8.10 -24.71
CA ILE A 243 40.25 7.42 -23.68
C ILE A 243 40.02 8.07 -22.30
N ALA A 244 39.99 9.40 -22.23
CA ALA A 244 39.57 10.14 -21.05
C ALA A 244 38.14 9.78 -20.61
N LEU A 245 37.21 9.65 -21.57
CA LEU A 245 35.81 9.29 -21.28
C LEU A 245 35.63 7.83 -20.82
N LYS A 246 36.42 6.88 -21.37
CA LYS A 246 36.32 5.45 -21.04
C LYS A 246 37.13 5.02 -19.81
N HIS A 247 38.28 5.65 -19.57
CA HIS A 247 39.25 5.21 -18.56
C HIS A 247 39.60 6.30 -17.52
N GLY A 248 39.38 7.58 -17.84
CA GLY A 248 39.73 8.70 -16.96
C GLY A 248 41.21 9.13 -17.08
N SER A 249 41.48 10.39 -16.74
CA SER A 249 42.81 11.04 -16.84
C SER A 249 43.88 10.52 -15.88
N GLN A 250 43.51 9.67 -14.92
CA GLN A 250 44.43 9.05 -13.95
C GLN A 250 44.78 7.59 -14.30
N SER A 251 44.29 7.08 -15.44
CA SER A 251 44.44 5.68 -15.85
C SER A 251 45.79 5.37 -16.49
N GLU A 252 46.22 4.11 -16.41
CA GLU A 252 47.42 3.62 -17.13
C GLU A 252 47.26 3.75 -18.66
N GLN A 253 46.03 3.66 -19.16
CA GLN A 253 45.71 3.94 -20.57
C GLN A 253 46.00 5.41 -20.91
N TRP A 254 45.55 6.35 -20.08
CA TRP A 254 45.84 7.77 -20.28
C TRP A 254 47.34 8.06 -20.21
N LYS A 255 48.05 7.56 -19.20
CA LYS A 255 49.51 7.68 -19.08
C LYS A 255 50.23 7.19 -20.34
N THR A 256 49.92 5.97 -20.79
CA THR A 256 50.53 5.37 -22.01
C THR A 256 50.36 6.28 -23.23
N VAL A 257 49.18 6.89 -23.39
CA VAL A 257 48.88 7.77 -24.53
C VAL A 257 49.52 9.14 -24.36
N SER A 258 49.63 9.66 -23.14
CA SER A 258 50.42 10.85 -22.82
C SER A 258 51.90 10.66 -23.12
N ASP A 259 52.50 9.53 -22.71
CA ASP A 259 53.90 9.19 -22.98
C ASP A 259 54.17 9.13 -24.49
N ILE A 260 53.29 8.50 -25.26
CA ILE A 260 53.36 8.47 -26.74
C ILE A 260 53.23 9.87 -27.34
N SER A 261 52.40 10.74 -26.76
CA SER A 261 52.24 12.13 -27.21
C SER A 261 53.50 12.96 -26.92
N HIS A 262 54.14 12.77 -25.76
CA HIS A 262 55.45 13.36 -25.48
C HIS A 262 56.53 12.81 -26.41
N GLU A 263 56.58 11.49 -26.66
CA GLU A 263 57.54 10.86 -27.59
C GLU A 263 57.39 11.43 -29.02
N LEU A 264 56.16 11.67 -29.48
CA LEU A 264 55.87 12.36 -30.73
C LEU A 264 56.48 13.76 -30.78
N ILE A 265 56.16 14.61 -29.80
CA ILE A 265 56.64 16.01 -29.75
C ILE A 265 58.17 16.07 -29.61
N ASP A 266 58.76 15.24 -28.74
CA ASP A 266 60.22 15.15 -28.51
C ASP A 266 60.97 14.75 -29.79
N SER A 267 60.32 13.99 -30.69
CA SER A 267 60.88 13.52 -31.97
C SER A 267 60.79 14.53 -33.14
N VAL A 268 59.97 15.58 -33.04
CA VAL A 268 59.77 16.57 -34.12
C VAL A 268 60.08 18.03 -33.77
N SER A 269 60.25 18.37 -32.48
CA SER A 269 60.39 19.77 -32.02
C SER A 269 61.80 20.33 -32.11
N ASP A 270 61.95 21.57 -32.61
CA ASP A 270 63.26 22.20 -32.80
C ASP A 270 64.01 22.54 -31.50
N ALA A 271 63.33 22.66 -30.37
CA ALA A 271 63.97 22.86 -29.06
C ALA A 271 64.94 21.72 -28.69
N ASN A 272 64.78 20.53 -29.29
CA ASN A 272 65.72 19.41 -29.15
C ASN A 272 66.86 19.41 -30.18
N MET A 273 66.77 20.24 -31.23
CA MET A 273 67.64 20.21 -32.40
C MET A 273 68.90 21.09 -32.25
N GLU A 274 68.92 22.05 -31.32
CA GLU A 274 70.07 22.95 -31.14
C GLU A 274 71.16 22.44 -30.18
N HIS A 275 70.89 21.44 -29.34
CA HIS A 275 71.74 21.10 -28.18
C HIS A 275 72.25 19.64 -28.14
N LYS A 276 72.06 18.86 -29.22
CA LYS A 276 72.45 17.44 -29.30
C LYS A 276 73.31 17.19 -30.54
N SER A 277 74.18 16.18 -30.51
CA SER A 277 75.03 15.89 -31.68
C SER A 277 74.16 15.43 -32.87
N PRO A 278 74.46 15.85 -34.12
CA PRO A 278 73.61 15.53 -35.28
C PRO A 278 73.43 14.03 -35.57
N GLU A 279 74.30 13.17 -35.03
CA GLU A 279 74.23 11.72 -35.19
C GLU A 279 73.32 11.06 -34.13
N ALA A 280 73.44 11.46 -32.85
CA ALA A 280 72.53 10.99 -31.79
C ALA A 280 71.08 11.43 -32.05
N MET A 281 70.92 12.61 -32.65
CA MET A 281 69.64 13.17 -33.09
C MET A 281 69.01 12.34 -34.23
N ARG A 282 69.76 12.03 -35.29
CA ARG A 282 69.27 11.12 -36.35
C ARG A 282 68.95 9.73 -35.82
N LYS A 283 69.72 9.20 -34.86
CA LYS A 283 69.42 7.92 -34.21
C LYS A 283 68.06 7.96 -33.50
N LYS A 284 67.79 9.00 -32.71
CA LYS A 284 66.47 9.19 -32.07
C LYS A 284 65.33 9.34 -33.07
N VAL A 285 65.48 10.15 -34.12
CA VAL A 285 64.45 10.30 -35.18
C VAL A 285 64.21 8.98 -35.91
N PHE A 286 65.26 8.17 -36.13
CA PHE A 286 65.13 6.84 -36.73
C PHE A 286 64.42 5.83 -35.81
N GLU A 287 64.76 5.81 -34.52
CA GLU A 287 64.09 4.97 -33.52
C GLU A 287 62.60 5.34 -33.44
N ALA A 288 62.27 6.62 -33.27
CA ALA A 288 60.90 7.13 -33.24
C ALA A 288 60.12 6.79 -34.53
N ALA A 289 60.69 7.05 -35.71
CA ALA A 289 60.03 6.76 -36.99
C ALA A 289 59.75 5.26 -37.25
N SER A 290 60.38 4.36 -36.49
CA SER A 290 60.19 2.91 -36.62
C SER A 290 59.18 2.33 -35.62
N ASP A 291 59.07 2.91 -34.42
CA ASP A 291 58.27 2.39 -33.31
C ASP A 291 57.00 3.22 -33.07
N LEU A 292 57.10 4.56 -33.19
CA LEU A 292 56.00 5.47 -32.94
C LEU A 292 54.79 5.28 -33.87
N PRO A 293 54.92 5.03 -35.20
CA PRO A 293 53.76 4.74 -36.04
C PRO A 293 52.98 3.50 -35.60
N VAL A 294 53.68 2.48 -35.08
CA VAL A 294 53.06 1.25 -34.54
C VAL A 294 52.32 1.54 -33.23
N LYS A 295 52.92 2.34 -32.34
CA LYS A 295 52.28 2.83 -31.11
C LYS A 295 51.03 3.66 -31.41
N LEU A 296 51.14 4.64 -32.29
CA LEU A 296 50.04 5.53 -32.70
C LEU A 296 48.90 4.72 -33.33
N LYS A 297 49.18 3.84 -34.29
CA LYS A 297 48.16 3.00 -34.95
C LYS A 297 47.36 2.12 -33.98
N LYS A 298 47.93 1.73 -32.83
CA LYS A 298 47.22 1.02 -31.76
C LYS A 298 46.29 1.93 -30.95
N TRP A 299 46.65 3.21 -30.79
CA TRP A 299 46.01 4.16 -29.86
C TRP A 299 45.18 5.26 -30.52
N VAL A 300 45.09 5.33 -31.86
CA VAL A 300 44.05 6.10 -32.56
C VAL A 300 42.69 5.39 -32.40
N VAL A 301 42.13 5.46 -31.19
CA VAL A 301 40.87 4.80 -30.79
C VAL A 301 39.68 5.30 -31.61
N SER A 302 39.67 6.56 -32.04
CA SER A 302 38.56 7.15 -32.81
C SER A 302 38.38 6.53 -34.20
N LEU A 303 39.45 6.01 -34.82
CA LEU A 303 39.43 5.43 -36.17
C LEU A 303 39.57 3.90 -36.19
N GLN A 304 39.41 3.20 -35.05
CA GLN A 304 39.59 1.73 -34.96
C GLN A 304 38.69 0.88 -35.89
N HIS A 305 37.66 1.47 -36.49
CA HIS A 305 36.78 0.81 -37.46
C HIS A 305 37.10 1.17 -38.92
N ASP A 306 38.05 2.07 -39.17
CA ASP A 306 38.50 2.50 -40.49
C ASP A 306 40.03 2.39 -40.60
N SER A 307 40.49 1.32 -41.26
CA SER A 307 41.93 1.08 -41.45
C SER A 307 42.56 1.96 -42.55
N GLU A 308 41.78 2.64 -43.37
CA GLU A 308 42.27 3.56 -44.41
C GLU A 308 42.51 4.93 -43.77
N ALA A 309 41.49 5.50 -43.11
CA ALA A 309 41.64 6.75 -42.35
C ALA A 309 42.69 6.63 -41.22
N THR A 310 42.81 5.47 -40.56
CA THR A 310 43.89 5.23 -39.59
C THR A 310 45.29 5.26 -40.23
N ALA A 311 45.42 4.75 -41.47
CA ALA A 311 46.68 4.77 -42.19
C ALA A 311 47.04 6.20 -42.64
N ASP A 312 46.08 6.95 -43.19
CA ASP A 312 46.27 8.36 -43.57
C ASP A 312 46.63 9.24 -42.36
N ALA A 313 45.95 9.05 -41.23
CA ALA A 313 46.21 9.79 -40.00
C ALA A 313 47.65 9.58 -39.49
N VAL A 314 48.11 8.33 -39.40
CA VAL A 314 49.48 8.01 -38.99
C VAL A 314 50.50 8.44 -40.06
N GLY A 315 50.13 8.37 -41.35
CA GLY A 315 50.94 8.82 -42.48
C GLY A 315 51.32 10.30 -42.43
N LEU A 316 50.51 11.16 -41.77
CA LEU A 316 50.87 12.56 -41.52
C LEU A 316 52.10 12.71 -40.60
N VAL A 317 52.29 11.79 -39.66
CA VAL A 317 53.44 11.74 -38.76
C VAL A 317 54.65 11.10 -39.46
N GLU A 318 54.44 9.96 -40.15
CA GLU A 318 55.49 9.30 -40.94
C GLU A 318 56.10 10.25 -42.00
N LEU A 319 55.26 11.06 -42.66
CA LEU A 319 55.70 12.06 -43.64
C LEU A 319 56.62 13.12 -43.01
N ALA A 320 56.30 13.62 -41.82
CA ALA A 320 57.14 14.58 -41.08
C ALA A 320 58.48 13.95 -40.67
N HIS A 321 58.48 12.72 -40.13
CA HIS A 321 59.72 12.00 -39.82
C HIS A 321 60.58 11.75 -41.07
N LEU A 322 59.97 11.37 -42.19
CA LEU A 322 60.67 11.15 -43.46
C LEU A 322 61.27 12.43 -44.04
N GLN A 323 60.64 13.60 -43.85
CA GLN A 323 61.21 14.90 -44.21
C GLN A 323 62.42 15.23 -43.34
N LEU A 324 62.30 15.12 -42.01
CA LEU A 324 63.39 15.34 -41.05
C LEU A 324 64.60 14.41 -41.33
N MET A 325 64.36 13.12 -41.62
CA MET A 325 65.41 12.18 -42.05
C MET A 325 66.15 12.62 -43.31
N LYS A 326 65.43 13.16 -44.30
CA LYS A 326 65.98 13.65 -45.58
C LYS A 326 66.67 15.00 -45.47
N LYS A 327 66.69 15.63 -44.28
CA LYS A 327 67.07 17.04 -44.05
C LYS A 327 66.21 18.02 -44.87
N GLN A 328 64.95 17.68 -45.10
CA GLN A 328 63.96 18.61 -45.60
C GLN A 328 63.29 19.22 -44.38
N GLU A 329 63.45 20.53 -44.19
CA GLU A 329 62.69 21.24 -43.15
C GLU A 329 61.21 21.20 -43.55
N PRO A 330 60.32 20.63 -42.71
CA PRO A 330 58.90 20.67 -42.97
C PRO A 330 58.38 22.11 -42.78
N GLU A 331 57.24 22.44 -43.39
CA GLU A 331 56.52 23.65 -43.00
C GLU A 331 56.09 23.52 -41.53
N ARG A 332 56.52 24.47 -40.70
CA ARG A 332 56.25 24.52 -39.26
C ARG A 332 55.35 25.69 -38.91
N GLY A 333 54.58 25.51 -37.84
CA GLY A 333 53.82 26.57 -37.19
C GLY A 333 53.76 26.33 -35.68
N GLU A 334 53.23 27.33 -34.96
CA GLU A 334 52.71 27.11 -33.61
C GLU A 334 51.30 26.52 -33.74
N ALA A 335 50.87 25.72 -32.76
CA ALA A 335 49.55 25.10 -32.76
C ALA A 335 48.50 26.08 -32.21
N ASP A 336 47.41 26.30 -32.96
CA ASP A 336 46.25 27.08 -32.47
C ASP A 336 45.68 26.46 -31.19
N THR A 337 45.35 27.26 -30.18
CA THR A 337 44.79 26.76 -28.93
C THR A 337 43.42 26.12 -29.13
N LEU A 338 43.28 24.85 -28.74
CA LEU A 338 42.01 24.13 -28.70
C LEU A 338 41.11 24.72 -27.61
N HIS A 339 40.24 25.64 -28.00
CA HIS A 339 39.23 26.21 -27.13
C HIS A 339 38.01 25.28 -27.04
N VAL A 340 37.71 24.80 -25.83
CA VAL A 340 36.45 24.09 -25.51
C VAL A 340 35.55 25.07 -24.75
N GLU A 341 34.28 25.16 -25.15
CA GLU A 341 33.29 26.02 -24.49
C GLU A 341 33.01 25.56 -23.05
N SER A 342 33.66 26.19 -22.08
CA SER A 342 33.32 26.05 -20.66
C SER A 342 31.87 26.45 -20.43
N THR A 343 31.00 25.47 -20.23
CA THR A 343 29.57 25.68 -19.96
C THR A 343 29.31 26.16 -18.51
N THR A 344 30.38 26.42 -17.76
CA THR A 344 30.38 27.08 -16.45
C THR A 344 30.52 28.59 -16.65
N ALA A 345 29.45 29.34 -16.42
CA ALA A 345 29.59 30.75 -16.03
C ALA A 345 30.39 30.83 -14.70
N ASP A 346 30.95 32.00 -14.34
CA ASP A 346 31.78 32.09 -13.14
C ASP A 346 31.02 31.53 -11.92
N PRO A 347 31.53 30.45 -11.29
CA PRO A 347 30.88 29.84 -10.13
C PRO A 347 30.89 30.81 -8.94
N LEU A 348 29.97 30.58 -8.01
CA LEU A 348 30.08 31.13 -6.67
C LEU A 348 31.24 30.43 -5.96
N ASP A 349 31.99 31.14 -5.11
CA ASP A 349 32.93 30.48 -4.22
C ASP A 349 32.16 29.55 -3.24
N SER A 350 32.81 28.48 -2.75
CA SER A 350 32.15 27.46 -1.92
C SER A 350 31.44 28.02 -0.70
N ASP A 351 32.00 29.09 -0.14
CA ASP A 351 31.59 29.71 1.10
C ASP A 351 30.47 30.74 0.87
N ASP A 352 30.25 31.14 -0.39
CA ASP A 352 29.19 32.06 -0.85
C ASP A 352 27.92 31.32 -1.33
N ILE A 353 27.90 29.97 -1.33
CA ILE A 353 26.72 29.19 -1.75
C ILE A 353 25.59 29.35 -0.72
N PRO A 354 24.43 29.91 -1.10
CA PRO A 354 23.33 30.16 -0.16
C PRO A 354 22.80 28.87 0.47
N ALA A 355 22.51 28.91 1.77
CA ALA A 355 21.96 27.78 2.53
C ALA A 355 20.74 27.15 1.82
N HIS A 356 19.80 27.98 1.36
CA HIS A 356 18.60 27.51 0.68
C HIS A 356 18.85 26.71 -0.62
N ILE A 357 20.03 26.78 -1.25
CA ILE A 357 20.42 25.91 -2.39
C ILE A 357 20.99 24.58 -1.90
N ASN A 358 21.71 24.60 -0.77
CA ASN A 358 22.21 23.40 -0.11
C ASN A 358 21.06 22.57 0.51
N ASP A 359 20.00 23.24 0.98
CA ASP A 359 18.82 22.65 1.60
C ASP A 359 17.77 22.12 0.59
N MET A 360 17.95 22.34 -0.73
CA MET A 360 17.05 21.80 -1.77
C MET A 360 17.15 20.27 -1.86
N ALA A 361 16.05 19.58 -1.61
CA ALA A 361 15.97 18.12 -1.76
C ALA A 361 15.70 17.73 -3.23
N LEU A 362 16.30 16.62 -3.68
CA LEU A 362 15.95 16.03 -4.97
C LEU A 362 14.49 15.55 -4.92
N GLY A 363 13.67 16.07 -5.82
CA GLY A 363 12.21 15.85 -5.80
C GLY A 363 11.38 17.02 -5.28
N ASP A 364 12.00 18.08 -4.73
CA ASP A 364 11.32 19.33 -4.38
C ASP A 364 10.71 20.00 -5.63
N TRP A 365 9.57 20.66 -5.46
CA TRP A 365 8.85 21.38 -6.51
C TRP A 365 9.01 22.89 -6.38
N PHE A 366 9.07 23.56 -7.53
CA PHE A 366 9.23 24.99 -7.65
C PHE A 366 8.34 25.53 -8.78
N GLU A 367 7.82 26.74 -8.61
CA GLU A 367 7.25 27.53 -9.69
C GLU A 367 8.29 28.56 -10.14
N LEU A 368 8.66 28.51 -11.43
CA LEU A 368 9.62 29.41 -12.06
C LEU A 368 8.89 30.38 -12.99
N GLN A 369 9.16 31.68 -12.85
CA GLN A 369 8.69 32.70 -13.79
C GLN A 369 9.61 32.74 -15.02
N THR A 370 9.12 32.25 -16.16
CA THR A 370 9.85 32.25 -17.45
C THR A 370 9.25 33.25 -18.44
N ASP A 371 9.94 33.49 -19.56
CA ASP A 371 9.42 34.25 -20.71
C ASP A 371 8.09 33.68 -21.25
N SER A 372 7.85 32.38 -21.05
CA SER A 372 6.61 31.70 -21.46
C SER A 372 5.50 31.73 -20.40
N GLY A 373 5.73 32.40 -19.27
CA GLY A 373 4.88 32.38 -18.08
C GLY A 373 5.43 31.52 -16.94
N ARG A 374 4.61 31.32 -15.91
CA ARG A 374 4.90 30.44 -14.78
C ARG A 374 5.00 28.98 -15.23
N GLN A 375 6.06 28.29 -14.84
CA GLN A 375 6.27 26.86 -15.11
C GLN A 375 6.52 26.09 -13.82
N ARG A 376 5.88 24.93 -13.68
CA ARG A 376 6.00 24.06 -12.50
C ARG A 376 7.01 22.95 -12.77
N VAL A 377 8.08 22.95 -11.98
CA VAL A 377 9.23 22.06 -12.19
C VAL A 377 9.71 21.41 -10.89
N GLN A 378 10.39 20.29 -11.04
CA GLN A 378 10.96 19.48 -9.97
C GLN A 378 12.48 19.46 -10.09
N LEU A 379 13.21 19.59 -8.97
CA LEU A 379 14.66 19.40 -8.97
C LEU A 379 14.99 17.91 -9.21
N ALA A 380 15.62 17.61 -10.34
CA ALA A 380 15.98 16.25 -10.75
C ALA A 380 17.44 15.89 -10.47
N LEU A 381 18.35 16.88 -10.52
CA LEU A 381 19.78 16.71 -10.24
C LEU A 381 20.39 18.03 -9.80
N ARG A 382 21.24 17.96 -8.78
CA ARG A 382 22.18 19.01 -8.38
C ARG A 382 23.59 18.60 -8.79
N LEU A 383 24.36 19.52 -9.36
CA LEU A 383 25.71 19.30 -9.85
C LEU A 383 26.65 20.28 -9.14
N GLU A 384 27.34 19.81 -8.11
CA GLU A 384 28.07 20.67 -7.17
C GLU A 384 29.39 21.20 -7.75
N LYS A 385 30.03 20.45 -8.66
CA LYS A 385 31.26 20.88 -9.34
C LYS A 385 31.00 21.88 -10.47
N GLU A 386 29.97 21.63 -11.26
CA GLU A 386 29.54 22.50 -12.36
C GLU A 386 28.63 23.64 -11.88
N GLN A 387 28.22 23.64 -10.60
CA GLN A 387 27.22 24.51 -9.97
C GLN A 387 25.95 24.68 -10.82
N GLN A 388 25.38 23.55 -11.26
CA GLN A 388 24.18 23.50 -12.09
C GLN A 388 23.02 22.77 -11.42
N LEU A 389 21.82 23.31 -11.58
CA LEU A 389 20.55 22.72 -11.17
C LEU A 389 19.80 22.26 -12.42
N LEU A 390 19.28 21.04 -12.40
CA LEU A 390 18.56 20.43 -13.51
C LEU A 390 17.10 20.20 -13.13
N PHE A 391 16.20 20.85 -13.87
CA PHE A 391 14.77 20.85 -13.60
C PHE A 391 13.98 20.08 -14.65
N VAL A 392 13.03 19.27 -14.18
CA VAL A 392 12.10 18.48 -15.01
C VAL A 392 10.66 18.89 -14.74
N ASN A 393 9.79 18.73 -15.73
CA ASN A 393 8.35 18.84 -15.50
C ASN A 393 7.76 17.53 -14.96
N GLN A 394 6.47 17.51 -14.64
CA GLN A 394 5.75 16.34 -14.10
C GLN A 394 5.70 15.11 -15.04
N ALA A 395 6.03 15.24 -16.32
CA ALA A 395 6.22 14.08 -17.20
C ALA A 395 7.63 13.45 -17.07
N GLY A 396 8.50 14.04 -16.23
CA GLY A 396 9.91 13.67 -16.06
C GLY A 396 10.82 14.18 -17.19
N VAL A 397 10.38 15.16 -17.98
CA VAL A 397 11.12 15.69 -19.14
C VAL A 397 11.91 16.93 -18.72
N LYS A 398 13.20 17.01 -19.11
CA LYS A 398 14.03 18.21 -18.91
C LYS A 398 13.31 19.45 -19.43
N THR A 399 13.17 20.46 -18.58
CA THR A 399 12.46 21.69 -18.89
C THR A 399 13.39 22.89 -18.76
N VAL A 400 14.11 23.02 -17.65
CA VAL A 400 15.12 24.07 -17.43
C VAL A 400 16.43 23.46 -16.93
N ALA A 401 17.54 24.13 -17.17
CA ALA A 401 18.76 23.96 -16.38
C ALA A 401 19.39 25.34 -16.16
N THR A 402 19.72 25.68 -14.92
CA THR A 402 20.31 26.96 -14.52
C THR A 402 21.61 26.73 -13.74
N THR A 403 22.47 27.73 -13.69
CA THR A 403 23.55 27.76 -12.69
C THR A 403 23.04 28.21 -11.32
N TYR A 404 23.77 27.92 -10.24
CA TYR A 404 23.45 28.39 -8.89
C TYR A 404 23.31 29.92 -8.83
N ARG A 405 24.17 30.64 -9.55
CA ARG A 405 24.21 32.11 -9.61
C ARG A 405 23.01 32.71 -10.36
N GLU A 406 22.47 32.01 -11.35
CA GLU A 406 21.22 32.39 -12.04
C GLU A 406 20.00 32.08 -11.18
N PHE A 407 19.97 30.90 -10.55
CA PHE A 407 18.89 30.50 -9.65
C PHE A 407 18.78 31.44 -8.44
N GLU A 408 19.88 31.80 -7.79
CA GLU A 408 19.90 32.75 -6.67
C GLU A 408 19.48 34.16 -7.10
N ARG A 409 19.88 34.60 -8.31
CA ARG A 409 19.41 35.87 -8.88
C ARG A 409 17.88 35.87 -9.05
N GLU A 410 17.31 34.78 -9.53
CA GLU A 410 15.88 34.63 -9.76
C GLU A 410 15.10 34.44 -8.44
N TYR A 411 15.67 33.71 -7.48
CA TYR A 411 15.13 33.53 -6.13
C TYR A 411 15.06 34.87 -5.37
N ARG A 412 16.16 35.63 -5.32
CA ARG A 412 16.18 37.00 -4.75
C ARG A 412 15.26 37.99 -5.48
N ALA A 413 14.92 37.73 -6.74
CA ALA A 413 13.98 38.54 -7.51
C ALA A 413 12.50 38.16 -7.30
N GLY A 414 12.20 37.11 -6.52
CA GLY A 414 10.84 36.57 -6.38
C GLY A 414 10.32 35.86 -7.64
N ALA A 415 11.22 35.46 -8.54
CA ALA A 415 10.91 34.71 -9.76
C ALA A 415 10.92 33.18 -9.55
N VAL A 416 11.26 32.72 -8.33
CA VAL A 416 11.26 31.31 -7.91
C VAL A 416 10.49 31.18 -6.60
N GLU A 417 9.51 30.27 -6.56
CA GLU A 417 8.71 29.96 -5.37
C GLU A 417 8.76 28.45 -5.10
N LYS A 418 8.98 28.01 -3.85
CA LYS A 418 9.00 26.58 -3.48
C LYS A 418 7.58 26.11 -3.17
N LEU A 419 7.14 25.02 -3.81
CA LEU A 419 5.79 24.48 -3.68
C LEU A 419 5.75 23.33 -2.66
N ALA A 420 4.95 23.47 -1.60
CA ALA A 420 4.69 22.42 -0.62
C ALA A 420 3.84 21.27 -1.22
N ASN A 421 4.09 20.02 -0.80
CA ASN A 421 3.55 18.83 -1.46
C ASN A 421 3.49 17.55 -0.60
N LYS A 422 3.34 17.69 0.71
CA LYS A 422 3.12 16.58 1.65
C LYS A 422 1.91 16.90 2.53
N ASN A 423 1.10 15.87 2.81
CA ASN A 423 -0.04 15.85 3.75
C ASN A 423 -0.88 17.14 3.76
N SER A 424 -1.02 17.78 2.59
CA SER A 424 -1.55 19.11 2.40
C SER A 424 -2.92 19.39 3.00
N PHE A 425 -3.89 18.52 2.75
CA PHE A 425 -5.28 18.67 3.13
C PHE A 425 -5.45 18.29 4.59
N SER A 426 -4.84 17.17 5.00
CA SER A 426 -4.84 16.72 6.40
C SER A 426 -4.12 17.73 7.31
N LEU A 427 -2.99 18.29 6.89
CA LEU A 427 -2.31 19.37 7.63
C LEU A 427 -3.16 20.65 7.63
N SER A 428 -3.91 20.96 6.56
CA SER A 428 -4.80 22.12 6.55
C SER A 428 -5.98 21.98 7.52
N LEU A 429 -6.54 20.77 7.66
CA LEU A 429 -7.54 20.44 8.69
C LEU A 429 -6.95 20.54 10.10
N ALA A 430 -5.75 20.00 10.31
CA ALA A 430 -5.04 20.08 11.59
C ALA A 430 -4.65 21.53 11.96
N TRP A 431 -4.20 22.32 10.98
CA TRP A 431 -3.88 23.75 11.13
C TRP A 431 -5.11 24.56 11.51
N ALA A 432 -6.26 24.29 10.89
CA ALA A 432 -7.53 24.92 11.26
C ALA A 432 -8.01 24.51 12.67
N ALA A 433 -7.48 23.42 13.23
CA ALA A 433 -7.65 23.00 14.62
C ALA A 433 -6.49 23.43 15.56
N GLY A 434 -5.56 24.28 15.08
CA GLY A 434 -4.46 24.85 15.87
C GLY A 434 -3.08 24.20 15.68
N ILE A 435 -2.98 23.02 15.05
CA ILE A 435 -1.71 22.29 14.86
C ILE A 435 -0.94 22.92 13.69
N SER A 436 -0.12 23.93 14.00
CA SER A 436 0.39 24.86 12.98
C SER A 436 1.52 24.35 12.08
N ASP A 437 2.15 23.20 12.41
CA ASP A 437 3.38 22.72 11.75
C ASP A 437 3.39 21.21 11.45
N GLN A 438 4.20 20.83 10.46
CA GLN A 438 4.32 19.46 9.97
C GLN A 438 4.96 18.50 10.98
N GLU A 439 5.86 18.97 11.87
CA GLU A 439 6.53 18.10 12.83
C GLU A 439 5.58 17.71 13.97
N SER A 440 4.74 18.65 14.43
CA SER A 440 3.64 18.38 15.36
C SER A 440 2.55 17.50 14.73
N TYR A 441 2.23 17.70 13.45
CA TYR A 441 1.33 16.80 12.72
C TYR A 441 1.90 15.38 12.60
N ASP A 442 3.16 15.22 12.17
CA ASP A 442 3.77 13.90 12.00
C ASP A 442 3.89 13.17 13.35
N LYS A 443 4.14 13.90 14.46
CA LYS A 443 4.07 13.35 15.82
C LYS A 443 2.65 12.93 16.23
N ALA A 444 1.63 13.75 15.95
CA ALA A 444 0.24 13.42 16.28
C ALA A 444 -0.26 12.22 15.46
N ALA A 445 0.07 12.16 14.17
CA ALA A 445 -0.26 11.05 13.29
C ALA A 445 0.46 9.75 13.68
N GLN A 446 1.74 9.82 14.07
CA GLN A 446 2.44 8.64 14.61
C GLN A 446 1.87 8.23 15.97
N ALA A 447 1.52 9.17 16.86
CA ALA A 447 0.88 8.85 18.13
C ALA A 447 -0.52 8.23 17.96
N LEU A 448 -1.25 8.59 16.91
CA LEU A 448 -2.51 7.93 16.52
C LEU A 448 -2.25 6.52 15.97
N GLN A 449 -1.27 6.34 15.09
CA GLN A 449 -0.84 5.02 14.58
C GLN A 449 -0.44 4.10 15.74
N ASP A 450 0.43 4.57 16.64
CA ASP A 450 0.89 3.84 17.83
C ASP A 450 -0.28 3.54 18.80
N ALA A 451 -1.27 4.44 18.92
CA ALA A 451 -2.44 4.24 19.77
C ALA A 451 -3.46 3.25 19.17
N VAL A 452 -3.67 3.28 17.86
CA VAL A 452 -4.50 2.30 17.14
C VAL A 452 -3.83 0.93 17.16
N GLU A 453 -2.51 0.85 16.97
CA GLU A 453 -1.75 -0.40 17.11
C GLU A 453 -1.79 -0.91 18.57
N ALA A 454 -1.66 -0.04 19.58
CA ALA A 454 -1.79 -0.44 20.99
C ALA A 454 -3.24 -0.81 21.41
N GLN A 455 -4.26 -0.20 20.82
CA GLN A 455 -5.66 -0.60 20.98
C GLN A 455 -5.90 -1.96 20.33
N GLN A 456 -5.40 -2.17 19.10
CA GLN A 456 -5.46 -3.46 18.42
C GLN A 456 -4.70 -4.53 19.21
N GLU A 457 -3.49 -4.27 19.73
CA GLU A 457 -2.76 -5.21 20.61
C GLU A 457 -3.53 -5.51 21.91
N THR A 458 -4.22 -4.52 22.48
CA THR A 458 -5.07 -4.70 23.68
C THR A 458 -6.30 -5.56 23.37
N GLU A 459 -6.97 -5.32 22.24
CA GLU A 459 -8.01 -6.19 21.69
C GLU A 459 -7.46 -7.56 21.24
N HIS A 460 -6.14 -7.68 21.00
CA HIS A 460 -5.45 -8.93 20.65
C HIS A 460 -4.90 -9.71 21.87
N ILE A 461 -5.03 -9.17 23.08
CA ILE A 461 -4.83 -9.90 24.36
C ILE A 461 -6.13 -10.60 24.80
N ILE A 462 -7.29 -10.00 24.52
CA ILE A 462 -8.62 -10.59 24.78
C ILE A 462 -8.87 -11.95 24.06
N PRO A 463 -8.38 -12.25 22.83
CA PRO A 463 -8.70 -13.48 22.13
C PRO A 463 -7.97 -14.68 22.71
N GLU A 464 -6.87 -14.53 23.45
CA GLU A 464 -6.21 -15.71 24.07
C GLU A 464 -7.07 -16.28 25.21
N ALA A 465 -7.91 -15.46 25.85
CA ALA A 465 -8.96 -15.91 26.77
C ALA A 465 -10.21 -16.37 26.01
N VAL A 466 -10.75 -15.53 25.12
CA VAL A 466 -12.03 -15.83 24.43
C VAL A 466 -11.91 -17.04 23.50
N GLN A 467 -10.82 -17.18 22.73
CA GLN A 467 -10.60 -18.36 21.89
C GLN A 467 -10.31 -19.62 22.72
N ALA A 468 -9.85 -19.50 23.97
CA ALA A 468 -9.73 -20.67 24.85
C ALA A 468 -11.11 -21.17 25.30
N GLU A 469 -12.04 -20.27 25.61
CA GLU A 469 -13.44 -20.63 25.91
C GLU A 469 -14.16 -21.13 24.64
N GLU A 470 -14.05 -20.42 23.52
CA GLU A 470 -14.69 -20.78 22.25
C GLU A 470 -14.15 -22.12 21.67
N GLN A 471 -12.84 -22.42 21.84
CA GLN A 471 -12.27 -23.74 21.49
C GLN A 471 -12.63 -24.84 22.49
N VAL A 472 -12.98 -24.52 23.74
CA VAL A 472 -13.53 -25.51 24.68
C VAL A 472 -15.00 -25.78 24.33
N GLU A 473 -15.81 -24.75 24.10
CA GLU A 473 -17.23 -24.86 23.81
C GLU A 473 -17.48 -25.56 22.46
N THR A 474 -16.84 -25.12 21.37
CA THR A 474 -16.93 -25.80 20.06
C THR A 474 -16.37 -27.22 20.07
N LYS A 475 -15.40 -27.52 20.94
CA LYS A 475 -14.91 -28.90 21.12
C LYS A 475 -15.88 -29.75 21.93
N VAL A 476 -16.55 -29.20 22.93
CA VAL A 476 -17.63 -29.88 23.66
C VAL A 476 -18.82 -30.14 22.73
N GLU A 477 -19.21 -29.19 21.88
CA GLU A 477 -20.23 -29.41 20.84
C GLU A 477 -19.79 -30.45 19.80
N ALA A 478 -18.52 -30.46 19.40
CA ALA A 478 -17.97 -31.48 18.49
C ALA A 478 -17.94 -32.88 19.14
N GLU A 479 -17.58 -32.99 20.42
CA GLU A 479 -17.59 -34.26 21.16
C GLU A 479 -19.03 -34.74 21.45
N GLN A 480 -19.97 -33.84 21.75
CA GLN A 480 -21.39 -34.17 21.90
C GLN A 480 -22.03 -34.62 20.58
N SER A 481 -21.84 -33.87 19.49
CA SER A 481 -22.39 -34.24 18.17
C SER A 481 -21.72 -35.49 17.59
N ALA A 482 -20.44 -35.74 17.89
CA ALA A 482 -19.79 -37.01 17.59
C ALA A 482 -20.35 -38.17 18.43
N ALA A 483 -20.67 -37.94 19.71
CA ALA A 483 -21.30 -38.93 20.59
C ALA A 483 -22.73 -39.26 20.14
N GLU A 484 -23.54 -38.27 19.76
CA GLU A 484 -24.87 -38.49 19.17
C GLU A 484 -24.79 -39.25 17.84
N GLN A 485 -23.86 -38.88 16.95
CA GLN A 485 -23.64 -39.62 15.70
C GLN A 485 -23.15 -41.05 15.95
N ALA A 486 -22.29 -41.28 16.94
CA ALA A 486 -21.84 -42.62 17.32
C ALA A 486 -22.98 -43.46 17.93
N ALA A 487 -23.83 -42.86 18.78
CA ALA A 487 -25.00 -43.51 19.34
C ALA A 487 -26.02 -43.87 18.24
N HIS A 488 -26.32 -42.94 17.32
CA HIS A 488 -27.26 -43.17 16.23
C HIS A 488 -26.72 -44.19 15.20
N GLN A 489 -25.39 -44.26 15.00
CA GLN A 489 -24.74 -45.34 14.22
C GLN A 489 -24.77 -46.69 14.95
N ALA A 490 -24.60 -46.70 16.27
CA ALA A 490 -24.69 -47.92 17.08
C ALA A 490 -26.12 -48.49 17.08
N GLU A 491 -27.15 -47.66 17.25
CA GLU A 491 -28.56 -48.07 17.16
C GLU A 491 -28.92 -48.56 15.75
N ALA A 492 -28.43 -47.89 14.70
CA ALA A 492 -28.61 -48.36 13.32
C ALA A 492 -27.92 -49.72 13.07
N ALA A 493 -26.73 -49.94 13.64
CA ALA A 493 -26.02 -51.21 13.57
C ALA A 493 -26.70 -52.33 14.39
N GLU A 494 -27.31 -52.00 15.53
CA GLU A 494 -28.13 -52.94 16.30
C GLU A 494 -29.41 -53.31 15.53
N GLU A 495 -30.10 -52.35 14.90
CA GLU A 495 -31.26 -52.67 14.08
C GLU A 495 -30.89 -53.45 12.81
N GLU A 496 -29.79 -53.14 12.13
CA GLU A 496 -29.36 -53.93 10.97
C GLU A 496 -28.92 -55.34 11.36
N THR A 497 -28.19 -55.52 12.47
CA THR A 497 -27.87 -56.86 12.98
C THR A 497 -29.12 -57.62 13.45
N ARG A 498 -30.11 -56.95 14.04
CA ARG A 498 -31.43 -57.55 14.36
C ARG A 498 -32.17 -57.99 13.09
N ARG A 499 -32.18 -57.17 12.04
CA ARG A 499 -32.78 -57.52 10.73
C ARG A 499 -32.06 -58.69 10.05
N ILE A 500 -30.73 -58.74 10.11
CA ILE A 500 -29.93 -59.88 9.62
C ILE A 500 -30.25 -61.15 10.43
N ALA A 501 -30.37 -61.05 11.75
CA ALA A 501 -30.76 -62.17 12.62
C ALA A 501 -32.19 -62.67 12.35
N GLU A 502 -33.14 -61.77 12.09
CA GLU A 502 -34.51 -62.10 11.68
C GLU A 502 -34.55 -62.78 10.30
N GLU A 503 -33.79 -62.31 9.31
CA GLU A 503 -33.72 -62.97 7.99
C GLU A 503 -32.99 -64.33 8.07
N GLU A 504 -31.93 -64.45 8.86
CA GLU A 504 -31.30 -65.72 9.21
C GLU A 504 -32.32 -66.68 9.85
N ALA A 505 -33.11 -66.22 10.82
CA ALA A 505 -34.15 -67.00 11.47
C ALA A 505 -35.24 -67.42 10.49
N ARG A 506 -35.69 -66.52 9.60
CA ARG A 506 -36.63 -66.80 8.50
C ARG A 506 -36.08 -67.88 7.56
N ARG A 507 -34.83 -67.74 7.09
CA ARG A 507 -34.15 -68.73 6.23
C ARG A 507 -33.96 -70.08 6.94
N LYS A 508 -33.67 -70.09 8.25
CA LYS A 508 -33.57 -71.33 9.06
C LYS A 508 -34.94 -71.98 9.24
N ALA A 509 -36.00 -71.21 9.47
CA ALA A 509 -37.38 -71.69 9.53
C ALA A 509 -37.88 -72.23 8.19
N GLU A 510 -37.59 -71.55 7.08
CA GLU A 510 -37.91 -71.99 5.72
C GLU A 510 -37.18 -73.29 5.35
N LYS A 511 -35.87 -73.39 5.62
CA LYS A 511 -35.11 -74.65 5.46
C LYS A 511 -35.68 -75.78 6.32
N LYS A 512 -36.18 -75.49 7.53
CA LYS A 512 -36.84 -76.46 8.43
C LYS A 512 -38.23 -76.87 7.91
N ALA A 513 -39.00 -75.94 7.35
CA ALA A 513 -40.29 -76.20 6.71
C ALA A 513 -40.11 -77.04 5.43
N ARG A 514 -39.15 -76.67 4.57
CA ARG A 514 -38.77 -77.43 3.38
C ARG A 514 -38.31 -78.84 3.74
N ARG A 515 -37.43 -79.02 4.74
CA ARG A 515 -37.05 -80.36 5.25
C ARG A 515 -38.22 -81.16 5.82
N LYS A 516 -39.24 -80.50 6.38
CA LYS A 516 -40.48 -81.16 6.84
C LYS A 516 -41.36 -81.58 5.66
N ALA A 517 -41.44 -80.76 4.60
CA ALA A 517 -42.13 -81.08 3.35
C ALA A 517 -41.41 -82.20 2.57
N GLU A 518 -40.08 -82.15 2.43
CA GLU A 518 -39.25 -83.22 1.85
C GLU A 518 -39.47 -84.54 2.60
N LYS A 519 -39.52 -84.52 3.95
CA LYS A 519 -39.85 -85.72 4.75
C LYS A 519 -41.29 -86.19 4.62
N ALA A 520 -42.25 -85.30 4.42
CA ALA A 520 -43.64 -85.66 4.17
C ALA A 520 -43.79 -86.31 2.79
N ALA A 521 -43.26 -85.67 1.74
CA ALA A 521 -43.22 -86.17 0.38
C ALA A 521 -42.45 -87.50 0.26
N ALA A 522 -41.33 -87.67 1.00
CA ALA A 522 -40.63 -88.95 1.06
C ALA A 522 -41.46 -90.06 1.72
N LYS A 523 -42.29 -89.73 2.74
CA LYS A 523 -43.18 -90.69 3.40
C LYS A 523 -44.41 -91.02 2.54
N GLU A 524 -44.90 -90.06 1.77
CA GLU A 524 -45.97 -90.26 0.79
C GLU A 524 -45.48 -91.05 -0.43
N ALA A 525 -44.28 -90.76 -0.94
CA ALA A 525 -43.61 -91.56 -1.96
C ALA A 525 -43.27 -92.97 -1.46
N GLN A 526 -42.89 -93.15 -0.19
CA GLN A 526 -42.76 -94.48 0.41
C GLN A 526 -44.13 -95.19 0.44
N ARG A 527 -45.22 -94.53 0.83
CA ARG A 527 -46.55 -95.14 0.82
C ARG A 527 -47.00 -95.54 -0.59
N LEU A 528 -46.77 -94.68 -1.58
CA LEU A 528 -47.03 -94.97 -2.99
C LEU A 528 -46.14 -96.09 -3.53
N ALA A 529 -44.87 -96.18 -3.09
CA ALA A 529 -43.99 -97.29 -3.43
C ALA A 529 -44.37 -98.59 -2.71
N GLU A 530 -44.97 -98.54 -1.51
CA GLU A 530 -45.55 -99.68 -0.81
C GLU A 530 -46.86 -100.14 -1.47
N GLU A 531 -47.71 -99.21 -1.94
CA GLU A 531 -48.90 -99.50 -2.75
C GLU A 531 -48.52 -100.07 -4.13
N GLU A 532 -47.48 -99.53 -4.80
CA GLU A 532 -46.98 -100.05 -6.07
C GLU A 532 -46.22 -101.38 -5.88
N ALA A 533 -45.52 -101.58 -4.76
CA ALA A 533 -44.91 -102.86 -4.42
C ALA A 533 -45.96 -103.92 -4.06
N ALA A 534 -47.06 -103.54 -3.40
CA ALA A 534 -48.21 -104.42 -3.16
C ALA A 534 -48.93 -104.75 -4.48
N ALA A 535 -49.09 -103.79 -5.39
CA ALA A 535 -49.63 -104.02 -6.73
C ALA A 535 -48.71 -104.94 -7.56
N LYS A 536 -47.39 -104.74 -7.50
CA LYS A 536 -46.39 -105.62 -8.14
C LYS A 536 -46.27 -106.98 -7.44
N ALA A 537 -46.60 -107.09 -6.15
CA ALA A 537 -46.70 -108.37 -5.46
C ALA A 537 -47.98 -109.12 -5.86
N ALA A 538 -49.11 -108.43 -6.01
CA ALA A 538 -50.34 -109.00 -6.56
C ALA A 538 -50.17 -109.42 -8.03
N GLN A 539 -49.52 -108.58 -8.86
CA GLN A 539 -49.12 -108.97 -10.21
C GLN A 539 -48.16 -110.16 -10.18
N ARG A 540 -47.14 -110.18 -9.31
CA ARG A 540 -46.25 -111.34 -9.14
C ARG A 540 -46.96 -112.60 -8.65
N LEU A 541 -48.07 -112.51 -7.92
CA LEU A 541 -48.90 -113.67 -7.58
C LEU A 541 -49.66 -114.19 -8.80
N THR A 542 -50.26 -113.31 -9.61
CA THR A 542 -50.89 -113.72 -10.89
C THR A 542 -49.85 -114.18 -11.93
N GLU A 543 -48.63 -113.63 -11.90
CA GLU A 543 -47.50 -114.11 -12.70
C GLU A 543 -46.92 -115.40 -12.14
N GLU A 544 -46.93 -115.66 -10.83
CA GLU A 544 -46.58 -116.96 -10.27
C GLU A 544 -47.63 -118.03 -10.57
N GLU A 545 -48.90 -117.67 -10.70
CA GLU A 545 -49.95 -118.58 -11.17
C GLU A 545 -49.76 -118.88 -12.67
N SER A 546 -49.61 -117.87 -13.52
CA SER A 546 -49.33 -118.08 -14.94
C SER A 546 -47.96 -118.72 -15.20
N ALA A 547 -46.96 -118.51 -14.34
CA ALA A 547 -45.67 -119.19 -14.38
C ALA A 547 -45.69 -120.56 -13.73
N LYS A 548 -46.64 -120.91 -12.85
CA LYS A 548 -46.91 -122.33 -12.52
C LYS A 548 -47.58 -123.03 -13.71
N GLU A 549 -48.30 -122.28 -14.54
CA GLU A 549 -48.90 -122.79 -15.78
C GLU A 549 -47.88 -122.88 -16.94
N ALA A 550 -46.88 -121.98 -17.02
CA ALA A 550 -45.89 -121.90 -18.11
C ALA A 550 -44.47 -122.41 -17.78
N ALA A 551 -44.05 -122.39 -16.50
CA ALA A 551 -42.91 -123.17 -16.02
C ALA A 551 -43.31 -124.62 -15.65
N ARG A 552 -44.58 -124.98 -15.92
CA ARG A 552 -44.87 -126.28 -16.52
C ARG A 552 -44.32 -126.25 -17.94
N GLN A 553 -43.05 -126.59 -18.12
CA GLN A 553 -42.69 -127.98 -18.42
C GLN A 553 -43.44 -128.51 -19.65
N VAL A 554 -42.94 -128.36 -20.89
CA VAL A 554 -41.77 -127.58 -21.36
C VAL A 554 -40.43 -127.87 -20.63
N GLU A 555 -40.02 -129.10 -20.26
CA GLU A 555 -40.39 -130.47 -20.70
C GLU A 555 -40.78 -130.58 -22.19
N GLN A 556 -40.11 -129.71 -22.94
CA GLN A 556 -40.12 -129.46 -24.39
C GLN A 556 -39.16 -128.26 -24.68
N ALA A 557 -38.03 -128.19 -23.92
CA ALA A 557 -36.82 -127.36 -24.11
C ALA A 557 -36.98 -125.83 -24.36
N GLY A 558 -36.38 -124.88 -23.62
CA GLY A 558 -35.15 -124.88 -22.83
C GLY A 558 -34.11 -123.85 -23.35
N ARG A 559 -33.45 -123.11 -22.42
CA ARG A 559 -32.07 -122.54 -22.48
C ARG A 559 -31.81 -121.10 -23.04
N ALA A 560 -31.37 -120.15 -22.19
CA ALA A 560 -30.06 -119.41 -22.25
C ALA A 560 -29.96 -117.97 -21.62
N GLN A 561 -29.14 -117.84 -20.55
CA GLN A 561 -28.11 -116.79 -20.24
C GLN A 561 -28.35 -115.25 -20.06
N GLY A 562 -27.99 -114.73 -18.86
CA GLY A 562 -27.18 -113.49 -18.62
C GLY A 562 -27.88 -112.10 -18.47
N LYS A 563 -27.26 -111.01 -17.94
CA LYS A 563 -26.05 -110.81 -17.05
C LYS A 563 -25.86 -109.33 -16.57
N GLN A 564 -25.50 -109.10 -15.28
CA GLN A 564 -24.67 -108.04 -14.60
C GLN A 564 -24.69 -106.50 -14.98
N GLU A 565 -24.98 -105.62 -13.99
CA GLU A 565 -24.12 -104.61 -13.25
C GLU A 565 -22.80 -103.98 -13.84
N PRO A 566 -22.08 -102.96 -13.22
CA PRO A 566 -22.37 -101.81 -12.28
C PRO A 566 -21.48 -100.49 -12.48
N LYS A 567 -21.34 -99.60 -11.44
CA LYS A 567 -20.25 -98.58 -11.09
C LYS A 567 -20.26 -97.10 -11.63
N ALA A 568 -19.51 -96.09 -11.10
CA ALA A 568 -18.99 -95.68 -9.74
C ALA A 568 -18.08 -94.38 -9.75
N SER A 569 -17.68 -93.86 -8.56
CA SER A 569 -16.45 -93.04 -8.20
C SER A 569 -16.23 -91.57 -8.67
N ASP A 570 -15.38 -90.69 -8.06
CA ASP A 570 -15.01 -90.34 -6.64
C ASP A 570 -13.98 -89.14 -6.53
N PHE A 571 -13.43 -88.80 -5.32
CA PHE A 571 -12.28 -87.87 -4.94
C PHE A 571 -12.54 -86.32 -4.85
N PHE A 572 -11.84 -85.41 -4.08
CA PHE A 572 -11.00 -85.28 -2.81
C PHE A 572 -10.28 -83.86 -2.84
N LEU A 573 -9.73 -83.04 -1.88
CA LEU A 573 -9.36 -82.84 -0.43
C LEU A 573 -10.03 -81.51 0.13
N ALA A 574 -9.89 -80.88 1.34
CA ALA A 574 -8.93 -80.73 2.49
C ALA A 574 -7.92 -79.51 2.40
N GLU A 575 -7.36 -78.83 3.45
CA GLU A 575 -7.25 -79.05 4.93
C GLU A 575 -6.74 -77.78 5.77
N PHE A 576 -7.32 -77.48 6.97
CA PHE A 576 -6.80 -76.81 8.25
C PHE A 576 -6.22 -75.34 8.27
N ASP A 577 -6.01 -74.55 9.37
CA ASP A 577 -6.09 -74.62 10.88
C ASP A 577 -6.32 -73.17 11.50
N LYS A 578 -7.08 -72.85 12.60
CA LYS A 578 -6.85 -72.80 14.10
C LYS A 578 -5.96 -71.66 14.72
N GLU A 579 -6.08 -71.19 15.99
CA GLU A 579 -7.16 -71.08 17.06
C GLU A 579 -6.67 -70.23 18.30
N ASN A 580 -7.51 -70.02 19.36
CA ASN A 580 -7.30 -69.40 20.72
C ASN A 580 -7.37 -67.84 20.84
N ALA A 581 -8.04 -67.12 21.78
CA ALA A 581 -8.86 -67.34 23.02
C ALA A 581 -8.17 -67.25 24.42
N PHE A 582 -8.77 -66.54 25.42
CA PHE A 582 -9.38 -67.04 26.71
C PHE A 582 -9.58 -65.99 27.88
N LEU A 583 -10.73 -66.03 28.59
CA LEU A 583 -11.18 -65.42 29.91
C LEU A 583 -10.97 -63.89 30.18
N SER A 584 -11.78 -63.09 30.93
CA SER A 584 -12.68 -63.20 32.13
C SER A 584 -11.93 -63.23 33.49
N ASP A 585 -12.41 -62.71 34.64
CA ASP A 585 -13.78 -62.53 35.19
C ASP A 585 -13.82 -61.58 36.44
N PHE A 586 -15.02 -61.29 37.00
CA PHE A 586 -15.38 -60.70 38.33
C PHE A 586 -15.16 -59.20 38.69
N GLY A 587 -16.15 -58.62 39.41
CA GLY A 587 -16.02 -57.47 40.34
C GLY A 587 -17.30 -56.63 40.51
N ASP A 588 -17.91 -56.59 41.71
CA ASP A 588 -19.27 -56.05 41.94
C ASP A 588 -19.36 -54.93 43.03
N GLN A 589 -20.40 -54.08 42.92
CA GLN A 589 -21.10 -53.24 43.93
C GLN A 589 -20.48 -52.04 44.71
N ASP A 590 -21.21 -50.91 44.61
CA ASP A 590 -21.79 -50.01 45.64
C ASP A 590 -20.97 -49.39 46.81
N TYR A 591 -21.10 -48.07 47.01
CA TYR A 591 -21.46 -47.41 48.31
C TYR A 591 -21.96 -45.95 48.08
N VAL A 592 -22.28 -45.20 49.16
CA VAL A 592 -23.35 -44.17 49.21
C VAL A 592 -23.04 -42.96 50.12
N ASP A 593 -23.67 -41.81 49.79
CA ASP A 593 -23.92 -40.54 50.55
C ASP A 593 -22.80 -39.51 50.84
N ASP A 594 -23.22 -38.23 50.83
CA ASP A 594 -22.52 -37.00 51.25
C ASP A 594 -22.76 -36.66 52.73
N GLU A 595 -21.88 -35.86 53.37
CA GLU A 595 -22.27 -34.84 54.38
C GLU A 595 -21.14 -33.81 54.66
N ASP A 596 -21.50 -32.65 55.22
CA ASP A 596 -20.66 -31.44 55.40
C ASP A 596 -19.60 -31.50 56.53
N TYR A 597 -18.62 -30.58 56.55
CA TYR A 597 -18.51 -29.46 57.54
C TYR A 597 -17.14 -28.73 57.65
N ALA A 598 -17.23 -27.40 57.81
CA ALA A 598 -16.42 -26.49 58.67
C ALA A 598 -14.95 -26.05 58.36
N LEU A 599 -14.82 -24.74 58.07
CA LEU A 599 -13.97 -23.71 58.75
C LEU A 599 -12.49 -23.98 59.13
N ILE A 600 -11.57 -23.16 58.58
CA ILE A 600 -10.40 -22.53 59.27
C ILE A 600 -10.22 -21.08 58.73
N GLU A 601 -9.68 -20.17 59.54
CA GLU A 601 -9.50 -18.72 59.29
C GLU A 601 -8.06 -18.35 58.80
N ASP A 602 -7.94 -17.23 58.05
CA ASP A 602 -6.96 -16.10 58.09
C ASP A 602 -5.52 -16.26 58.68
N PRO A 603 -4.48 -15.47 58.26
CA PRO A 603 -4.60 -14.02 57.96
C PRO A 603 -3.64 -13.35 56.92
N ASP A 604 -3.89 -12.05 56.72
CA ASP A 604 -2.98 -10.93 56.41
C ASP A 604 -2.05 -10.95 55.17
N SER A 605 -2.27 -9.98 54.27
CA SER A 605 -1.37 -8.81 54.15
C SER A 605 -2.03 -7.66 53.35
N ALA A 606 -1.67 -6.41 53.65
CA ALA A 606 -2.30 -5.22 53.07
C ALA A 606 -1.30 -4.06 52.79
N SER A 607 -1.48 -3.39 51.66
CA SER A 607 -0.86 -2.12 51.26
C SER A 607 -1.50 -1.62 49.96
N ASP A 608 -1.58 -0.32 49.65
CA ASP A 608 -1.62 0.89 50.48
C ASP A 608 -2.34 1.97 49.64
N ALA A 609 -3.07 2.91 50.26
CA ALA A 609 -3.92 3.88 49.57
C ALA A 609 -3.87 5.26 50.25
N GLY A 610 -2.92 6.09 49.81
CA GLY A 610 -2.72 7.43 50.35
C GLY A 610 -3.80 8.42 49.91
N VAL A 611 -4.60 8.91 50.86
CA VAL A 611 -5.53 10.04 50.66
C VAL A 611 -4.86 11.34 51.10
N SER A 612 -4.96 12.39 50.28
CA SER A 612 -4.58 13.77 50.63
C SER A 612 -5.82 14.68 50.57
N ALA A 613 -5.79 15.81 51.29
CA ALA A 613 -6.91 16.75 51.43
C ALA A 613 -6.63 18.09 50.69
N PRO A 614 -7.68 18.80 50.20
CA PRO A 614 -7.54 19.92 49.26
C PRO A 614 -7.21 21.27 49.91
N SER A 615 -6.76 22.24 49.10
CA SER A 615 -6.52 23.65 49.47
C SER A 615 -6.03 24.52 48.30
N PRO A 616 -6.55 25.74 48.11
CA PRO A 616 -7.95 26.16 48.17
C PRO A 616 -8.42 26.81 46.85
N ALA A 617 -9.43 26.23 46.20
CA ALA A 617 -9.92 26.54 44.85
C ALA A 617 -9.97 28.01 44.40
N LEU A 618 -9.31 28.27 43.26
CA LEU A 618 -9.48 29.44 42.41
C LEU A 618 -10.69 29.20 41.50
N SER A 619 -11.84 29.80 41.81
CA SER A 619 -13.14 29.45 41.19
C SER A 619 -13.31 30.09 39.80
N ILE A 620 -12.97 29.34 38.75
CA ILE A 620 -13.16 29.73 37.34
C ILE A 620 -14.63 29.53 36.92
N TYR A 621 -15.39 30.61 36.79
CA TYR A 621 -16.82 30.53 36.44
C TYR A 621 -17.06 30.36 34.92
N LEU A 622 -17.11 29.12 34.46
CA LEU A 622 -17.45 28.76 33.07
C LEU A 622 -18.96 28.58 32.86
N PRO A 623 -19.55 29.13 31.76
CA PRO A 623 -20.94 28.90 31.45
C PRO A 623 -21.17 27.48 30.90
N MET A 624 -22.22 26.81 31.39
CA MET A 624 -22.68 25.49 30.94
C MET A 624 -22.86 25.44 29.42
N GLY A 625 -22.30 24.42 28.77
CA GLY A 625 -22.32 24.27 27.30
C GLY A 625 -21.13 24.89 26.58
N SER A 626 -20.18 25.53 27.28
CA SER A 626 -18.90 25.96 26.70
C SER A 626 -18.11 24.78 26.13
N TRP A 627 -17.41 25.00 25.02
CA TRP A 627 -16.44 24.06 24.48
C TRP A 627 -15.03 24.47 24.90
N LEU A 628 -14.21 23.49 25.26
CA LEU A 628 -12.82 23.70 25.66
C LEU A 628 -11.94 22.74 24.84
N GLY A 629 -10.81 23.24 24.34
CA GLY A 629 -9.74 22.43 23.76
C GLY A 629 -8.76 22.04 24.86
N PHE A 630 -8.70 20.76 25.20
CA PHE A 630 -7.78 20.21 26.20
C PHE A 630 -6.49 19.74 25.52
N HIS A 631 -5.35 20.24 25.97
CA HIS A 631 -4.00 19.99 25.44
C HIS A 631 -3.09 19.24 26.41
N ASP A 632 -3.60 18.85 27.58
CA ASP A 632 -2.85 18.10 28.61
C ASP A 632 -2.77 16.58 28.33
N PHE A 633 -3.54 16.09 27.36
CA PHE A 633 -3.42 14.74 26.82
C PHE A 633 -2.53 14.69 25.57
N ARG A 634 -2.08 13.48 25.20
CA ARG A 634 -1.21 13.23 24.03
C ARG A 634 -1.83 13.58 22.67
N ILE A 635 -3.15 13.81 22.62
CA ILE A 635 -3.90 14.28 21.45
C ILE A 635 -4.81 15.42 21.95
N PRO A 636 -4.84 16.59 21.28
CA PRO A 636 -5.80 17.67 21.58
C PRO A 636 -7.25 17.18 21.52
N MET A 637 -8.04 17.45 22.57
CA MET A 637 -9.41 16.96 22.71
C MET A 637 -10.40 18.11 22.84
N LEU A 638 -11.37 18.19 21.93
CA LEU A 638 -12.48 19.13 22.02
C LEU A 638 -13.60 18.54 22.89
N ALA A 639 -13.86 19.13 24.07
CA ALA A 639 -14.87 18.64 25.01
C ALA A 639 -15.80 19.76 25.51
N ARG A 640 -17.07 19.42 25.72
CA ARG A 640 -18.12 20.37 26.13
C ARG A 640 -18.41 20.26 27.62
N LEU A 641 -18.43 21.38 28.34
CA LEU A 641 -18.91 21.42 29.72
C LEU A 641 -20.40 21.03 29.78
N ALA A 642 -20.71 19.93 30.46
CA ALA A 642 -22.04 19.34 30.53
C ALA A 642 -22.74 19.58 31.88
N VAL A 643 -22.00 19.48 32.97
CA VAL A 643 -22.46 19.69 34.35
C VAL A 643 -21.33 20.34 35.14
N HIS A 644 -21.67 21.31 35.99
CA HIS A 644 -20.80 21.78 37.07
C HIS A 644 -21.54 21.53 38.40
N ASP A 645 -20.99 20.63 39.23
CA ASP A 645 -21.49 20.31 40.56
C ASP A 645 -20.90 21.29 41.58
N MET A 646 -21.69 22.29 41.97
CA MET A 646 -21.28 23.33 42.92
C MET A 646 -21.20 22.85 44.38
N GLU A 647 -21.66 21.64 44.71
CA GLU A 647 -21.47 21.06 46.05
C GLU A 647 -20.16 20.26 46.15
N ARG A 648 -19.57 19.87 45.02
CA ARG A 648 -18.28 19.15 44.93
C ARG A 648 -17.15 19.94 44.27
N ASP A 649 -17.46 21.09 43.65
CA ASP A 649 -16.55 21.86 42.78
C ASP A 649 -15.95 20.98 41.68
N HIS A 650 -16.82 20.29 40.92
CA HIS A 650 -16.44 19.37 39.83
C HIS A 650 -17.14 19.69 38.52
N TYR A 651 -16.37 19.66 37.43
CA TYR A 651 -16.74 19.99 36.06
C TYR A 651 -16.73 18.73 35.21
N ILE A 652 -17.88 18.31 34.70
CA ILE A 652 -18.04 17.14 33.85
C ILE A 652 -18.07 17.56 32.38
N PHE A 653 -17.16 17.01 31.59
CA PHE A 653 -16.99 17.30 30.17
C PHE A 653 -17.40 16.10 29.31
N VAL A 654 -18.07 16.37 28.18
CA VAL A 654 -18.64 15.35 27.28
C VAL A 654 -18.23 15.56 25.82
N ASN A 655 -18.30 14.49 25.03
CA ASN A 655 -18.16 14.56 23.57
C ASN A 655 -19.44 15.12 22.90
N ARG A 656 -19.46 15.14 21.57
CA ARG A 656 -20.62 15.62 20.78
C ARG A 656 -21.91 14.82 21.06
N ASP A 657 -21.78 13.52 21.36
CA ASP A 657 -22.89 12.59 21.60
C ASP A 657 -23.34 12.54 23.07
N GLY A 658 -22.73 13.37 23.94
CA GLY A 658 -23.06 13.44 25.37
C GLY A 658 -22.36 12.39 26.24
N ILE A 659 -21.46 11.58 25.68
CA ILE A 659 -20.64 10.61 26.41
C ILE A 659 -19.62 11.36 27.25
N LYS A 660 -19.49 11.01 28.54
CA LYS A 660 -18.52 11.60 29.46
C LYS A 660 -17.10 11.33 29.00
N LEU A 661 -16.38 12.39 28.60
CA LEU A 661 -14.95 12.36 28.29
C LEU A 661 -14.12 12.54 29.56
N ARG A 662 -14.54 13.44 30.47
CA ARG A 662 -13.76 13.80 31.64
C ARG A 662 -14.60 14.29 32.80
N GLU A 663 -14.01 14.26 33.99
CA GLU A 663 -14.40 15.02 35.17
C GLU A 663 -13.12 15.64 35.75
N LEU A 664 -13.19 16.90 36.17
CA LEU A 664 -12.08 17.66 36.77
C LEU A 664 -12.61 18.47 37.95
N SER A 665 -11.84 18.60 39.02
CA SER A 665 -12.11 19.59 40.07
C SER A 665 -11.84 21.03 39.59
N GLY A 666 -12.36 22.02 40.31
CA GLY A 666 -12.04 23.43 40.07
C GLY A 666 -10.56 23.76 40.30
N GLU A 667 -9.90 23.08 41.23
CA GLU A 667 -8.44 23.20 41.46
C GLU A 667 -7.64 22.68 40.24
N GLU A 668 -7.93 21.48 39.74
CA GLU A 668 -7.25 20.92 38.54
C GLU A 668 -7.53 21.73 37.28
N LEU A 669 -8.77 22.18 37.07
CA LEU A 669 -9.12 22.98 35.89
C LEU A 669 -8.43 24.36 35.92
N ALA A 670 -8.20 24.93 37.11
CA ALA A 670 -7.41 26.15 37.25
C ALA A 670 -5.92 25.92 36.95
N GLU A 671 -5.31 24.84 37.48
CA GLU A 671 -3.92 24.51 37.17
C GLU A 671 -3.68 24.27 35.68
N LEU A 672 -4.62 23.63 34.97
CA LEU A 672 -4.52 23.38 33.53
C LEU A 672 -4.69 24.66 32.69
N VAL A 673 -5.51 25.62 33.14
CA VAL A 673 -5.63 26.94 32.49
C VAL A 673 -4.41 27.82 32.78
N GLU A 674 -3.85 27.80 33.99
CA GLU A 674 -2.61 28.53 34.30
C GLU A 674 -1.36 27.97 33.58
N GLN A 675 -1.41 26.72 33.12
CA GLN A 675 -0.36 26.07 32.32
C GLN A 675 -0.54 26.26 30.79
N ASP A 676 -1.52 27.04 30.33
CA ASP A 676 -1.85 27.23 28.90
C ASP A 676 -2.25 25.91 28.19
N LEU A 677 -2.68 24.90 28.95
CA LEU A 677 -3.04 23.57 28.45
C LEU A 677 -4.55 23.42 28.15
N VAL A 678 -5.34 24.48 28.31
CA VAL A 678 -6.79 24.46 28.05
C VAL A 678 -7.24 25.76 27.39
N ASP A 679 -7.55 25.68 26.09
CA ASP A 679 -8.19 26.78 25.36
C ASP A 679 -9.69 26.81 25.68
N ILE A 680 -10.16 27.89 26.32
CA ILE A 680 -11.59 28.12 26.50
C ILE A 680 -12.13 28.72 25.19
N ILE A 681 -12.75 27.87 24.37
CA ILE A 681 -13.36 28.25 23.08
C ILE A 681 -14.74 28.88 23.38
N GLU A 682 -14.69 30.05 24.02
CA GLU A 682 -15.86 30.76 24.49
C GLU A 682 -16.66 31.34 23.31
N THR A 683 -17.97 31.13 23.32
CA THR A 683 -18.84 31.60 22.23
C THR A 683 -19.02 33.11 22.29
N ARG A 684 -18.12 33.86 21.63
CA ARG A 684 -18.33 35.27 21.28
C ARG A 684 -19.51 35.40 20.32
N SER A 685 -20.71 35.43 20.89
CA SER A 685 -21.98 35.62 20.19
C SER A 685 -21.97 36.95 19.43
N SER A 686 -21.69 36.85 18.12
CA SER A 686 -21.51 37.99 17.20
C SER A 686 -22.76 38.86 17.01
N PHE A 687 -23.89 38.46 17.58
CA PHE A 687 -25.16 39.19 17.52
C PHE A 687 -25.14 40.51 18.33
N ARG A 688 -24.28 40.63 19.35
CA ARG A 688 -24.39 41.71 20.35
C ARG A 688 -23.66 43.00 20.01
N ASP A 689 -22.72 42.98 19.06
CA ASP A 689 -22.03 44.20 18.58
C ASP A 689 -22.66 44.77 17.31
N SER A 690 -23.25 43.95 16.44
CA SER A 690 -24.12 44.41 15.33
C SER A 690 -25.28 45.28 15.84
N LEU A 691 -25.81 44.98 17.03
CA LEU A 691 -26.83 45.79 17.71
C LEU A 691 -26.29 47.08 18.34
N LYS A 692 -24.98 47.23 18.55
CA LYS A 692 -24.36 48.50 19.01
C LYS A 692 -24.04 49.42 17.83
N GLU A 693 -23.62 48.88 16.70
CA GLU A 693 -23.42 49.67 15.47
C GLU A 693 -24.76 50.13 14.88
N GLY A 694 -25.83 49.32 15.00
CA GLY A 694 -27.19 49.75 14.68
C GLY A 694 -27.71 50.89 15.57
N ASN A 695 -27.37 50.87 16.85
CA ASN A 695 -27.89 51.82 17.85
C ASN A 695 -26.96 53.02 18.15
N SER A 696 -25.96 53.25 17.28
CA SER A 696 -25.06 54.43 17.30
C SER A 696 -25.16 55.26 16.01
N ARG A 697 -26.27 55.14 15.28
CA ARG A 697 -26.64 55.93 14.09
C ARG A 697 -27.98 56.68 14.21
N ASN A 698 -28.55 56.77 15.42
CA ASN A 698 -29.75 57.56 15.73
C ASN A 698 -29.60 58.22 17.13
N ASP A 699 -28.70 59.20 17.21
CA ASP A 699 -28.72 60.36 18.12
C ASP A 699 -27.74 61.43 17.56
#